data_AF-A0A832GUJ9-F1
#
_entry.id   AF-A0A832GUJ9-F1
#
_cell.length_a   1.000
_cell.length_b   1.000
_cell.length_c   1.000
_cell.angle_alpha   90.00
_cell.angle_beta   90.00
_cell.angle_gamma   90.00
#
_symmetry.space_group_name_H-M   'P 1'
#
loop_
_entity.id
_entity.type
_entity.pdbx_description
1 polymer ?
#
loop_
_entity_poly.entity_id
_entity_poly.type
_entity_poly.pdbx_seq_one_letter_code
_entity_poly.pdbx_strand_id
1 'polypeptide(L)'
;MNSVINNTDSSGWSETRRVVSGNITGDFSADSLIKVSRFLPSQFAGGDLFNTSFDIEGFKLKKSVGNLVAQSWGGEFFNATYFTINEIQVFLIDSASYGGINIAKVRKLDGVLSEVKHIHFSSTLSNDSLVNYLNSVDTNYILMFVKSIATPNTVNINQTAKNRLKQLGSIYADSLNLQNISRWSFISYRSIPNPVVAEGFLRFDYTPVTVTMQPEFMSTSANISYILAPGNKWSNFVIDYSLNQNTNILTDFYGIRSDNQTVKFLSNYPGNSYSFDTLNSLIYPGIKVNVKLSIDTSFKLNSVPNPYLSPVLKSISYNYRPPAELCPDNNLFITNDSVYQEGDTVGASVKVVNAGYSEAVILINKWSASTPQGLKVLKTDTVISNLKIDSSIFISANLPTIGLKRANSKKDTVNLYYECTIKGANEFYIYNNTVLKKIVVEGDSVKPEMDITFDGTKVVSGDNISSKPDILIKFYDNSLVFIKDTSNIKIKLNDKYVPYYIGSVKNPDLTISFPDNNYLQAIVNYTPKLEEKDHKFEFISSNAAGNRADTVKYFLSVSSVFSVYEVFNYPNPMRDFTKFTFKISGSERPEKCKIKIYTVAGRLIKTIETFPFIGFNSIDWDGRDEDGDNIANGVYLYKIIIEQAGKTETQLQKLVVLK
;
A
#
# COMPACT_ATOMS: atom_id res chain seq x y z
N MET A 1 14.64 -18.14 8.75
CA MET A 1 15.17 -19.47 8.32
C MET A 1 14.27 -19.97 7.20
N ASN A 2 14.66 -20.44 6.01
CA ASN A 2 15.91 -20.86 5.31
C ASN A 2 15.76 -20.38 3.82
N SER A 3 16.73 -20.19 2.93
CA SER A 3 17.93 -20.99 2.60
C SER A 3 18.99 -20.16 1.81
N VAL A 4 20.13 -20.82 1.60
CA VAL A 4 21.43 -20.42 1.01
C VAL A 4 21.36 -20.29 -0.52
N ILE A 5 22.19 -19.44 -1.14
CA ILE A 5 22.48 -19.49 -2.60
C ILE A 5 23.96 -19.82 -2.82
N ASN A 6 24.14 -20.86 -3.62
CA ASN A 6 25.38 -21.42 -4.15
C ASN A 6 25.96 -20.51 -5.24
N ASN A 7 27.29 -20.39 -5.31
CA ASN A 7 28.03 -19.39 -6.08
C ASN A 7 28.14 -19.72 -7.59
N THR A 8 27.10 -20.30 -8.20
CA THR A 8 27.16 -20.83 -9.59
C THR A 8 25.92 -20.55 -10.44
N ASP A 9 25.06 -19.60 -10.09
CA ASP A 9 23.90 -19.26 -10.93
C ASP A 9 24.27 -18.30 -12.08
N SER A 10 24.28 -18.83 -13.30
CA SER A 10 24.51 -18.11 -14.56
C SER A 10 23.23 -17.95 -15.40
N SER A 11 22.03 -18.11 -14.81
CA SER A 11 20.77 -18.23 -15.56
C SER A 11 20.05 -16.92 -15.90
N GLY A 12 20.56 -15.77 -15.46
CA GLY A 12 20.06 -14.46 -15.92
C GLY A 12 18.59 -14.14 -15.58
N TRP A 13 17.95 -14.90 -14.70
CA TRP A 13 16.60 -14.64 -14.20
C TRP A 13 16.52 -14.96 -12.71
N SER A 14 16.59 -13.93 -11.86
CA SER A 14 16.07 -14.00 -10.50
C SER A 14 15.45 -12.66 -10.08
N GLU A 15 14.14 -12.54 -10.22
CA GLU A 15 13.31 -11.59 -9.44
C GLU A 15 13.19 -12.05 -7.97
N THR A 16 14.31 -12.46 -7.37
CA THR A 16 14.46 -12.55 -5.90
C THR A 16 15.54 -11.55 -5.52
N ARG A 17 15.14 -10.28 -5.41
CA ARG A 17 16.03 -9.21 -4.97
C ARG A 17 16.16 -9.27 -3.45
N ARG A 18 17.02 -10.16 -2.96
CA ARG A 18 17.60 -10.00 -1.62
C ARG A 18 18.44 -8.72 -1.63
N VAL A 19 18.09 -7.75 -0.80
CA VAL A 19 19.03 -6.71 -0.37
C VAL A 19 20.01 -7.40 0.57
N VAL A 20 21.19 -7.74 0.06
CA VAL A 20 22.32 -8.16 0.91
C VAL A 20 23.05 -6.87 1.28
N SER A 21 23.03 -6.49 2.57
CA SER A 21 23.97 -5.48 3.09
C SER A 21 25.38 -6.09 3.14
N GLY A 22 26.01 -6.26 1.99
CA GLY A 22 27.45 -6.51 1.92
C GLY A 22 28.19 -5.18 2.09
N ASN A 23 29.41 -5.23 2.63
CA ASN A 23 30.31 -4.07 2.63
C ASN A 23 30.56 -3.65 1.18
N ILE A 24 29.80 -2.69 0.67
CA ILE A 24 30.09 -2.02 -0.59
C ILE A 24 31.24 -1.06 -0.29
N THR A 25 32.46 -1.49 -0.60
CA THR A 25 33.63 -0.61 -0.56
C THR A 25 33.60 0.29 -1.79
N GLY A 26 33.04 1.48 -1.64
CA GLY A 26 33.06 2.57 -2.62
C GLY A 26 32.67 3.86 -1.94
N ASP A 27 33.46 4.92 -2.10
CA ASP A 27 33.22 6.22 -1.50
C ASP A 27 32.09 6.94 -2.27
N PHE A 28 30.83 6.55 -2.02
CA PHE A 28 29.67 7.17 -2.65
C PHE A 28 29.34 8.47 -1.91
N SER A 29 29.94 9.58 -2.35
CA SER A 29 29.51 10.89 -1.89
C SER A 29 28.04 11.11 -2.29
N ALA A 30 27.25 11.77 -1.42
CA ALA A 30 25.81 12.01 -1.54
C ALA A 30 25.35 12.73 -2.84
N ASP A 31 26.28 13.13 -3.70
CA ASP A 31 26.04 13.87 -4.93
C ASP A 31 26.39 13.09 -6.22
N SER A 32 26.84 11.84 -6.11
CA SER A 32 27.40 11.07 -7.23
C SER A 32 26.34 10.67 -8.26
N LEU A 33 26.52 11.10 -9.51
CA LEU A 33 25.74 10.59 -10.65
C LEU A 33 26.22 9.19 -11.02
N ILE A 34 25.28 8.31 -11.36
CA ILE A 34 25.57 6.96 -11.85
C ILE A 34 25.35 6.91 -13.36
N LYS A 35 26.29 6.27 -14.06
CA LYS A 35 26.17 5.96 -15.48
C LYS A 35 25.58 4.56 -15.67
N VAL A 36 24.41 4.47 -16.29
CA VAL A 36 23.82 3.19 -16.71
C VAL A 36 23.92 3.08 -18.22
N SER A 37 24.62 2.06 -18.70
CA SER A 37 24.88 1.82 -20.12
C SER A 37 24.31 0.49 -20.58
N ARG A 38 23.72 0.48 -21.77
CA ARG A 38 23.18 -0.68 -22.48
C ARG A 38 23.89 -0.81 -23.83
N PHE A 39 24.48 -1.95 -24.09
CA PHE A 39 25.32 -2.25 -25.26
C PHE A 39 25.21 -3.72 -25.74
N LEU A 40 24.45 -4.57 -25.03
CA LEU A 40 24.17 -5.95 -25.41
C LEU A 40 22.66 -6.22 -25.50
N PRO A 41 22.19 -7.10 -26.41
CA PRO A 41 20.77 -7.43 -26.55
C PRO A 41 20.11 -7.97 -25.28
N SER A 42 20.85 -8.74 -24.48
CA SER A 42 20.37 -9.32 -23.21
C SER A 42 20.00 -8.28 -22.15
N GLN A 43 20.36 -7.01 -22.38
CA GLN A 43 20.08 -5.90 -21.48
C GLN A 43 18.76 -5.17 -21.80
N PHE A 44 18.04 -5.62 -22.82
CA PHE A 44 16.76 -5.07 -23.29
C PHE A 44 15.64 -6.10 -23.10
N ALA A 45 14.40 -5.63 -22.93
CA ALA A 45 13.25 -6.53 -22.88
C ALA A 45 12.90 -7.06 -24.29
N GLY A 46 12.15 -8.17 -24.37
CA GLY A 46 11.82 -8.80 -25.66
C GLY A 46 11.08 -7.91 -26.67
N GLY A 47 10.37 -6.87 -26.21
CA GLY A 47 9.68 -5.90 -27.06
C GLY A 47 10.47 -4.61 -27.37
N ASP A 48 11.65 -4.44 -26.79
CA ASP A 48 12.43 -3.21 -26.91
C ASP A 48 13.23 -3.14 -28.22
N LEU A 49 13.50 -4.29 -28.85
CA LEU A 49 14.30 -4.41 -30.07
C LEU A 49 13.41 -4.80 -31.25
N PHE A 50 13.13 -3.84 -32.14
CA PHE A 50 12.32 -4.05 -33.33
C PHE A 50 13.17 -3.92 -34.60
N ASN A 51 13.05 -4.89 -35.51
CA ASN A 51 13.81 -4.98 -36.77
C ASN A 51 15.32 -4.79 -36.59
N THR A 52 15.85 -5.24 -35.46
CA THR A 52 17.27 -5.10 -35.08
C THR A 52 18.01 -6.43 -35.23
N SER A 53 19.30 -6.34 -35.58
CA SER A 53 20.28 -7.42 -35.45
C SER A 53 21.45 -6.93 -34.59
N PHE A 54 22.30 -7.83 -34.10
CA PHE A 54 23.43 -7.49 -33.26
C PHE A 54 24.66 -8.31 -33.66
N ASP A 55 25.81 -7.65 -33.79
CA ASP A 55 27.12 -8.26 -34.02
C ASP A 55 28.21 -7.54 -33.21
N ILE A 56 29.48 -7.81 -33.51
CA ILE A 56 30.63 -7.24 -32.80
C ILE A 56 30.72 -5.71 -32.88
N GLU A 57 30.11 -5.08 -33.89
CA GLU A 57 30.12 -3.63 -34.03
C GLU A 57 28.96 -2.97 -33.27
N GLY A 58 27.88 -3.69 -32.99
CA GLY A 58 26.73 -3.21 -32.23
C GLY A 58 25.38 -3.58 -32.85
N PHE A 59 24.35 -2.80 -32.53
CA PHE A 59 23.00 -2.96 -33.07
C PHE A 59 22.89 -2.41 -34.48
N LYS A 60 22.31 -3.21 -35.38
CA LYS A 60 22.14 -2.93 -36.80
C LYS A 60 20.71 -3.21 -37.24
N LEU A 61 20.37 -2.82 -38.47
CA LEU A 61 19.13 -3.20 -39.13
C LEU A 61 19.12 -4.72 -39.37
N LYS A 62 17.96 -5.34 -39.17
CA LYS A 62 17.79 -6.78 -39.36
C LYS A 62 17.88 -7.13 -40.84
N LYS A 63 18.59 -8.21 -41.10
CA LYS A 63 18.62 -8.88 -42.40
C LYS A 63 17.64 -10.05 -42.40
N SER A 64 17.02 -10.31 -43.54
CA SER A 64 16.14 -11.44 -43.76
C SER A 64 16.40 -12.06 -45.12
N VAL A 65 16.16 -13.37 -45.23
CA VAL A 65 16.17 -14.05 -46.52
C VAL A 65 14.81 -13.80 -47.18
N GLY A 66 14.83 -13.21 -48.37
CA GLY A 66 13.65 -12.98 -49.18
C GLY A 66 13.27 -14.20 -50.00
N ASN A 67 12.00 -14.32 -50.39
CA ASN A 67 11.50 -15.42 -51.21
C ASN A 67 10.90 -14.89 -52.51
N LEU A 68 11.63 -15.02 -53.62
CA LEU A 68 11.17 -14.60 -54.94
C LEU A 68 10.86 -15.82 -55.80
N VAL A 69 9.64 -15.91 -56.34
CA VAL A 69 9.21 -16.97 -57.26
C VAL A 69 8.62 -16.36 -58.52
N ALA A 70 9.08 -16.81 -59.68
CA ALA A 70 8.47 -16.48 -60.97
C ALA A 70 7.99 -17.78 -61.62
N GLN A 71 6.69 -17.86 -61.90
CA GLN A 71 6.06 -19.03 -62.50
C GLN A 71 5.33 -18.67 -63.80
N SER A 72 5.71 -19.33 -64.89
CA SER A 72 5.12 -19.16 -66.23
C SER A 72 4.46 -20.44 -66.69
N TRP A 73 3.20 -20.31 -67.10
CA TRP A 73 2.44 -21.36 -67.81
C TRP A 73 2.42 -21.17 -69.33
N GLY A 74 2.99 -20.09 -69.85
CA GLY A 74 3.40 -19.93 -71.26
C GLY A 74 2.32 -20.03 -72.34
N GLY A 75 1.08 -20.38 -72.00
CA GLY A 75 0.06 -20.72 -72.99
C GLY A 75 -1.24 -21.33 -72.46
N GLU A 76 -1.30 -21.66 -71.16
CA GLU A 76 -2.43 -22.40 -70.59
C GLU A 76 -3.44 -21.48 -69.89
N PHE A 77 -4.72 -21.58 -70.28
CA PHE A 77 -5.78 -20.67 -69.82
C PHE A 77 -6.27 -20.93 -68.38
N PHE A 78 -6.12 -22.16 -67.88
CA PHE A 78 -6.70 -22.57 -66.60
C PHE A 78 -5.72 -22.47 -65.44
N ASN A 79 -4.42 -22.30 -65.73
CA ASN A 79 -3.35 -22.34 -64.74
C ASN A 79 -2.65 -20.97 -64.62
N ALA A 80 -2.37 -20.57 -63.38
CA ALA A 80 -1.95 -19.21 -63.11
C ALA A 80 -0.44 -18.98 -63.34
N THR A 81 -0.11 -18.05 -64.24
CA THR A 81 1.19 -17.38 -64.30
C THR A 81 1.23 -16.33 -63.18
N TYR A 82 2.28 -16.29 -62.37
CA TYR A 82 2.35 -15.38 -61.22
C TYR A 82 3.77 -15.06 -60.78
N PHE A 83 3.88 -14.01 -59.96
CA PHE A 83 5.05 -13.75 -59.13
C PHE A 83 4.73 -13.96 -57.65
N THR A 84 5.68 -14.46 -56.87
CA THR A 84 5.67 -14.38 -55.41
C THR A 84 6.85 -13.52 -54.97
N ILE A 85 6.58 -12.47 -54.20
CA ILE A 85 7.57 -11.57 -53.60
C ILE A 85 7.34 -11.63 -52.09
N ASN A 86 8.17 -12.42 -51.40
CA ASN A 86 7.99 -12.80 -50.01
C ASN A 86 6.61 -13.46 -49.79
N GLU A 87 5.69 -12.75 -49.16
CA GLU A 87 4.33 -13.22 -48.88
C GLU A 87 3.29 -12.70 -49.90
N ILE A 88 3.70 -11.80 -50.80
CA ILE A 88 2.81 -11.17 -51.80
C ILE A 88 2.79 -12.02 -53.06
N GLN A 89 1.59 -12.44 -53.49
CA GLN A 89 1.38 -13.09 -54.78
C GLN A 89 0.72 -12.12 -55.77
N VAL A 90 1.28 -12.04 -56.98
CA VAL A 90 0.74 -11.28 -58.10
C VAL A 90 0.33 -12.24 -59.19
N PHE A 91 -0.97 -12.48 -59.32
CA PHE A 91 -1.54 -13.33 -60.35
C PHE A 91 -1.70 -12.57 -61.67
N LEU A 92 -1.25 -13.18 -62.76
CA LEU A 92 -1.26 -12.62 -64.12
C LEU A 92 -2.21 -13.43 -65.02
N ILE A 93 -3.48 -13.47 -64.64
CA ILE A 93 -4.53 -14.35 -65.20
C ILE A 93 -5.55 -13.61 -66.06
N ASP A 94 -5.36 -12.32 -66.30
CA ASP A 94 -6.26 -11.50 -67.09
C ASP A 94 -5.74 -11.25 -68.51
N SER A 95 -6.66 -10.88 -69.41
CA SER A 95 -6.31 -10.53 -70.79
C SER A 95 -5.35 -9.35 -70.90
N ALA A 96 -5.29 -8.49 -69.87
CA ALA A 96 -4.37 -7.36 -69.80
C ALA A 96 -2.91 -7.80 -69.60
N SER A 97 -2.68 -9.02 -69.13
CA SER A 97 -1.35 -9.61 -68.89
C SER A 97 -0.87 -10.51 -70.03
N TYR A 98 -1.67 -10.69 -71.09
CA TYR A 98 -1.46 -11.68 -72.16
C TYR A 98 -0.76 -11.10 -73.39
N GLY A 99 -0.11 -11.96 -74.16
CA GLY A 99 0.50 -11.62 -75.45
C GLY A 99 1.85 -10.92 -75.31
N GLY A 100 2.68 -11.33 -74.35
CA GLY A 100 3.98 -10.70 -74.14
C GLY A 100 4.77 -11.21 -72.94
N ILE A 101 5.49 -10.28 -72.30
CA ILE A 101 6.34 -10.53 -71.14
C ILE A 101 5.87 -9.64 -69.99
N ASN A 102 5.61 -10.25 -68.84
CA ASN A 102 5.35 -9.53 -67.60
C ASN A 102 6.64 -9.43 -66.79
N ILE A 103 6.87 -8.28 -66.19
CA ILE A 103 8.10 -7.94 -65.45
C ILE A 103 7.73 -7.36 -64.09
N ALA A 104 8.03 -8.04 -63.00
CA ALA A 104 7.98 -7.45 -61.67
C ALA A 104 9.33 -6.81 -61.31
N LYS A 105 9.27 -5.59 -60.80
CA LYS A 105 10.42 -4.79 -60.36
C LYS A 105 10.43 -4.72 -58.84
N VAL A 106 11.39 -5.40 -58.21
CA VAL A 106 11.49 -5.55 -56.76
C VAL A 106 12.73 -4.83 -56.25
N ARG A 107 12.60 -3.96 -55.26
CA ARG A 107 13.75 -3.23 -54.70
C ARG A 107 14.69 -4.20 -53.99
N LYS A 108 15.95 -4.22 -54.39
CA LYS A 108 17.00 -5.12 -53.88
C LYS A 108 17.31 -4.91 -52.40
N LEU A 109 17.09 -3.70 -51.88
CA LEU A 109 17.36 -3.37 -50.47
C LEU A 109 16.46 -4.16 -49.51
N ASP A 110 15.15 -4.10 -49.70
CA ASP A 110 14.15 -4.55 -48.71
C ASP A 110 13.08 -5.47 -49.28
N GLY A 111 13.15 -5.82 -50.56
CA GLY A 111 12.22 -6.73 -51.21
C GLY A 111 10.86 -6.13 -51.51
N VAL A 112 10.71 -4.81 -51.47
CA VAL A 112 9.43 -4.15 -51.79
C VAL A 112 9.16 -4.21 -53.30
N LEU A 113 7.98 -4.68 -53.68
CA LEU A 113 7.48 -4.64 -55.06
C LEU A 113 7.20 -3.18 -55.45
N SER A 114 7.92 -2.67 -56.44
CA SER A 114 7.79 -1.28 -56.92
C SER A 114 6.86 -1.15 -58.11
N GLU A 115 6.80 -2.15 -58.99
CA GLU A 115 6.03 -2.11 -60.23
C GLU A 115 5.84 -3.53 -60.79
N VAL A 116 4.70 -3.77 -61.45
CA VAL A 116 4.52 -4.90 -62.35
C VAL A 116 4.21 -4.34 -63.73
N LYS A 117 5.13 -4.52 -64.67
CA LYS A 117 5.06 -3.99 -66.03
C LYS A 117 4.78 -5.11 -67.01
N HIS A 118 3.66 -5.01 -67.73
CA HIS A 118 3.43 -5.85 -68.90
C HIS A 118 3.94 -5.14 -70.16
N ILE A 119 4.81 -5.81 -70.91
CA ILE A 119 5.17 -5.40 -72.27
C ILE A 119 4.37 -6.26 -73.24
N HIS A 120 3.31 -5.68 -73.80
CA HIS A 120 2.46 -6.34 -74.77
C HIS A 120 3.10 -6.33 -76.17
N PHE A 121 3.28 -7.51 -76.76
CA PHE A 121 3.93 -7.69 -78.06
C PHE A 121 2.90 -7.69 -79.20
N SER A 122 2.22 -6.57 -79.44
CA SER A 122 1.26 -6.43 -80.56
C SER A 122 1.87 -5.94 -81.88
N SER A 123 3.12 -5.46 -81.85
CA SER A 123 3.82 -4.97 -83.04
C SER A 123 5.34 -5.17 -82.91
N THR A 124 6.09 -4.96 -84.00
CA THR A 124 7.55 -5.02 -83.96
C THR A 124 8.17 -3.99 -83.01
N LEU A 125 7.54 -2.81 -82.85
CA LEU A 125 7.94 -1.72 -81.93
C LEU A 125 7.87 -2.12 -80.44
N SER A 126 7.16 -3.20 -80.10
CA SER A 126 7.14 -3.72 -78.73
C SER A 126 8.52 -4.20 -78.26
N ASN A 127 9.41 -4.59 -79.18
CA ASN A 127 10.80 -4.91 -78.86
C ASN A 127 11.58 -3.68 -78.34
N ASP A 128 11.37 -2.52 -78.96
CA ASP A 128 12.00 -1.27 -78.53
C ASP A 128 11.44 -0.82 -77.18
N SER A 129 10.13 -1.03 -76.96
CA SER A 129 9.49 -0.80 -75.66
C SER A 129 10.12 -1.63 -74.54
N LEU A 130 10.39 -2.92 -74.79
CA LEU A 130 11.08 -3.78 -73.83
C LEU A 130 12.49 -3.28 -73.54
N VAL A 131 13.28 -2.99 -74.58
CA VAL A 131 14.66 -2.52 -74.42
C VAL A 131 14.72 -1.19 -73.67
N ASN A 132 13.85 -0.24 -74.02
CA ASN A 132 13.76 1.07 -73.36
C ASN A 132 13.40 0.93 -71.88
N TYR A 133 12.44 0.06 -71.54
CA TYR A 133 12.12 -0.23 -70.15
C TYR A 133 13.33 -0.82 -69.41
N LEU A 134 13.98 -1.84 -69.98
CA LEU A 134 15.15 -2.46 -69.35
C LEU A 134 16.34 -1.51 -69.23
N ASN A 135 16.42 -0.46 -70.03
CA ASN A 135 17.45 0.58 -69.93
C ASN A 135 17.12 1.64 -68.87
N SER A 136 15.84 1.85 -68.55
CA SER A 136 15.43 2.82 -67.52
C SER A 136 15.53 2.27 -66.10
N VAL A 137 15.54 0.95 -65.93
CA VAL A 137 15.73 0.31 -64.62
C VAL A 137 17.19 0.45 -64.17
N ASP A 138 17.38 1.06 -63.00
CA ASP A 138 18.69 1.19 -62.35
C ASP A 138 19.14 -0.11 -61.66
N THR A 139 20.29 -0.07 -60.98
CA THR A 139 20.88 -1.24 -60.31
C THR A 139 20.24 -1.61 -58.97
N ASN A 140 19.26 -0.84 -58.49
CA ASN A 140 18.60 -1.06 -57.20
C ASN A 140 17.53 -2.14 -57.26
N TYR A 141 17.23 -2.67 -58.44
CA TYR A 141 16.09 -3.55 -58.61
C TYR A 141 16.49 -4.94 -59.08
N ILE A 142 15.76 -5.91 -58.53
CA ILE A 142 15.64 -7.26 -59.03
C ILE A 142 14.47 -7.26 -60.01
N LEU A 143 14.70 -7.84 -61.19
CA LEU A 143 13.70 -8.00 -62.22
C LEU A 143 13.29 -9.46 -62.31
N MET A 144 11.98 -9.71 -62.22
CA MET A 144 11.38 -11.02 -62.36
C MET A 144 10.54 -11.01 -63.63
N PHE A 145 10.74 -11.97 -64.51
CA PHE A 145 10.12 -12.07 -65.81
C PHE A 145 9.33 -13.36 -65.89
N VAL A 146 8.15 -13.27 -66.49
CA VAL A 146 7.40 -14.44 -66.93
C VAL A 146 6.85 -14.18 -68.32
N LYS A 147 7.00 -15.16 -69.20
CA LYS A 147 6.26 -15.20 -70.46
C LYS A 147 4.79 -15.51 -70.16
N SER A 148 3.88 -14.70 -70.69
CA SER A 148 2.44 -14.98 -70.61
C SER A 148 1.95 -15.74 -71.84
N ILE A 149 0.67 -16.10 -71.82
CA ILE A 149 -0.02 -16.76 -72.94
C ILE A 149 0.05 -15.92 -74.21
N ALA A 150 0.29 -16.58 -75.34
CA ALA A 150 0.26 -15.93 -76.65
C ALA A 150 -1.18 -15.60 -77.06
N THR A 151 -1.39 -14.43 -77.66
CA THR A 151 -2.65 -14.04 -78.32
C THR A 151 -2.49 -14.11 -79.84
N PRO A 152 -3.59 -14.16 -80.62
CA PRO A 152 -3.51 -14.24 -82.09
C PRO A 152 -2.65 -13.14 -82.75
N ASN A 153 -2.56 -11.96 -82.14
CA ASN A 153 -1.80 -10.82 -82.64
C ASN A 153 -0.40 -10.68 -82.01
N THR A 154 0.05 -11.68 -81.24
CA THR A 154 1.37 -11.62 -80.60
C THR A 154 2.47 -11.69 -81.65
N VAL A 155 3.38 -10.71 -81.64
CA VAL A 155 4.58 -10.63 -82.46
C VAL A 155 5.76 -11.20 -81.68
N ASN A 156 6.70 -11.83 -82.38
CA ASN A 156 7.84 -12.46 -81.72
C ASN A 156 8.93 -11.46 -81.27
N ILE A 157 9.75 -11.89 -80.32
CA ILE A 157 10.91 -11.15 -79.82
C ILE A 157 12.07 -11.18 -80.82
N ASN A 158 12.69 -10.02 -81.09
CA ASN A 158 13.77 -9.84 -82.06
C ASN A 158 15.18 -9.95 -81.43
N GLN A 159 16.22 -9.93 -82.26
CA GLN A 159 17.60 -10.12 -81.79
C GLN A 159 18.08 -9.01 -80.84
N THR A 160 17.64 -7.77 -81.02
CA THR A 160 18.01 -6.64 -80.14
C THR A 160 17.50 -6.84 -78.72
N ALA A 161 16.22 -7.19 -78.58
CA ALA A 161 15.61 -7.50 -77.29
C ALA A 161 16.22 -8.76 -76.66
N LYS A 162 16.49 -9.81 -77.45
CA LYS A 162 17.20 -11.01 -76.99
C LYS A 162 18.60 -10.69 -76.46
N ASN A 163 19.37 -9.87 -77.17
CA ASN A 163 20.70 -9.43 -76.72
C ASN A 163 20.62 -8.65 -75.40
N ARG A 164 19.58 -7.83 -75.21
CA ARG A 164 19.38 -7.12 -73.94
C ARG A 164 19.07 -8.07 -72.78
N LEU A 165 18.26 -9.11 -73.00
CA LEU A 165 18.02 -10.17 -72.01
C LEU A 165 19.30 -10.96 -71.70
N LYS A 166 20.14 -11.25 -72.70
CA LYS A 166 21.46 -11.87 -72.49
C LYS A 166 22.40 -11.03 -71.63
N GLN A 167 22.35 -9.70 -71.75
CA GLN A 167 23.09 -8.79 -70.84
C GLN A 167 22.58 -8.83 -69.40
N LEU A 168 21.36 -9.30 -69.17
CA LEU A 168 20.83 -9.59 -67.84
C LEU A 168 21.17 -11.01 -67.38
N GLY A 169 21.87 -11.80 -68.19
CA GLY A 169 22.33 -13.16 -67.87
C GLY A 169 21.40 -14.28 -68.32
N SER A 170 20.38 -13.99 -69.13
CA SER A 170 19.53 -15.04 -69.72
C SER A 170 20.34 -15.89 -70.71
N ILE A 171 20.34 -17.20 -70.50
CA ILE A 171 20.94 -18.19 -71.41
C ILE A 171 19.90 -18.73 -72.41
N TYR A 172 18.60 -18.60 -72.11
CA TYR A 172 17.51 -19.05 -72.98
C TYR A 172 16.92 -17.94 -73.86
N ALA A 173 17.45 -16.72 -73.82
CA ALA A 173 16.96 -15.59 -74.61
C ALA A 173 16.80 -15.91 -76.11
N ASP A 174 17.78 -16.61 -76.70
CA ASP A 174 17.72 -16.96 -78.12
C ASP A 174 16.64 -18.02 -78.43
N SER A 175 16.25 -18.83 -77.44
CA SER A 175 15.19 -19.84 -77.52
C SER A 175 13.78 -19.28 -77.31
N LEU A 176 13.65 -18.01 -76.86
CA LEU A 176 12.35 -17.40 -76.63
C LEU A 176 11.56 -17.23 -77.93
N ASN A 177 10.32 -17.71 -77.87
CA ASN A 177 9.32 -17.50 -78.89
C ASN A 177 8.01 -17.10 -78.21
N LEU A 178 7.56 -15.87 -78.41
CA LEU A 178 6.36 -15.34 -77.74
C LEU A 178 5.05 -15.82 -78.37
N GLN A 179 5.10 -16.43 -79.55
CA GLN A 179 3.93 -16.84 -80.33
C GLN A 179 3.53 -18.31 -80.09
N ASN A 180 4.38 -19.09 -79.43
CA ASN A 180 4.10 -20.49 -79.14
C ASN A 180 3.80 -20.71 -77.65
N ILE A 181 3.51 -21.96 -77.29
CA ILE A 181 3.20 -22.38 -75.92
C ILE A 181 4.44 -22.58 -75.03
N SER A 182 5.63 -22.09 -75.44
CA SER A 182 6.82 -22.19 -74.61
C SER A 182 6.63 -21.45 -73.29
N ARG A 183 7.31 -21.91 -72.25
CA ARG A 183 7.25 -21.37 -70.91
C ARG A 183 8.63 -20.83 -70.56
N TRP A 184 8.64 -19.66 -69.94
CA TRP A 184 9.88 -19.01 -69.56
C TRP A 184 9.67 -18.17 -68.32
N SER A 185 10.48 -18.43 -67.32
CA SER A 185 10.56 -17.63 -66.09
C SER A 185 12.01 -17.31 -65.83
N PHE A 186 12.27 -16.07 -65.46
CA PHE A 186 13.62 -15.56 -65.29
C PHE A 186 13.63 -14.54 -64.16
N ILE A 187 14.55 -14.66 -63.23
CA ILE A 187 14.80 -13.66 -62.19
C ILE A 187 16.24 -13.23 -62.36
N SER A 188 16.48 -11.93 -62.44
CA SER A 188 17.83 -11.39 -62.60
C SER A 188 18.00 -10.07 -61.87
N TYR A 189 19.19 -9.87 -61.32
CA TYR A 189 19.66 -8.55 -60.90
C TYR A 189 21.13 -8.37 -61.20
N ARG A 190 21.51 -7.11 -61.42
CA ARG A 190 22.90 -6.74 -61.70
C ARG A 190 23.78 -6.96 -60.46
N SER A 191 24.86 -7.70 -60.64
CA SER A 191 25.96 -7.85 -59.69
C SER A 191 27.28 -7.83 -60.46
N ILE A 192 28.40 -7.55 -59.79
CA ILE A 192 29.74 -7.49 -60.40
C ILE A 192 30.50 -8.75 -59.99
N PRO A 193 31.17 -9.48 -60.92
CA PRO A 193 31.33 -9.19 -62.34
C PRO A 193 30.15 -9.63 -63.23
N ASN A 194 29.29 -10.54 -62.74
CA ASN A 194 28.19 -11.14 -63.50
C ASN A 194 26.84 -10.92 -62.80
N PRO A 195 25.72 -10.81 -63.54
CA PRO A 195 24.39 -10.78 -62.96
C PRO A 195 24.09 -12.08 -62.19
N VAL A 196 23.28 -11.97 -61.14
CA VAL A 196 22.75 -13.14 -60.42
C VAL A 196 21.43 -13.52 -61.08
N VAL A 197 21.30 -14.79 -61.45
CA VAL A 197 20.17 -15.26 -62.25
C VAL A 197 19.56 -16.55 -61.71
N ALA A 198 18.25 -16.69 -61.90
CA ALA A 198 17.52 -17.95 -61.85
C ALA A 198 16.64 -18.02 -63.10
N GLU A 199 16.82 -19.02 -63.95
CA GLU A 199 16.14 -19.09 -65.24
C GLU A 199 15.68 -20.52 -65.53
N GLY A 200 14.53 -20.65 -66.16
CA GLY A 200 14.03 -21.90 -66.68
C GLY A 200 13.31 -21.69 -68.01
N PHE A 201 13.28 -22.73 -68.83
CA PHE A 201 12.61 -22.71 -70.12
C PHE A 201 12.09 -24.10 -70.46
N LEU A 202 10.87 -24.19 -70.98
CA LEU A 202 10.28 -25.42 -71.51
C LEU A 202 9.60 -25.11 -72.84
N ARG A 203 9.81 -25.98 -73.85
CA ARG A 203 9.33 -25.73 -75.21
C ARG A 203 7.91 -26.26 -75.46
N PHE A 204 7.60 -27.48 -75.01
CA PHE A 204 6.35 -28.20 -75.35
C PHE A 204 5.81 -29.10 -74.22
N ASP A 205 6.27 -28.94 -72.98
CA ASP A 205 5.77 -29.71 -71.83
C ASP A 205 4.49 -29.08 -71.24
N TYR A 206 3.65 -29.82 -70.53
CA TYR A 206 2.42 -29.35 -69.86
C TYR A 206 2.65 -29.00 -68.38
N THR A 207 3.89 -28.71 -68.00
CA THR A 207 4.28 -28.31 -66.65
C THR A 207 4.72 -26.84 -66.62
N PRO A 208 4.56 -26.11 -65.51
CA PRO A 208 5.01 -24.73 -65.44
C PRO A 208 6.53 -24.66 -65.40
N VAL A 209 7.08 -23.54 -65.86
CA VAL A 209 8.44 -23.16 -65.49
C VAL A 209 8.37 -22.31 -64.24
N THR A 210 8.85 -22.87 -63.14
CA THR A 210 8.98 -22.17 -61.86
C THR A 210 10.45 -21.98 -61.53
N VAL A 211 10.84 -20.73 -61.29
CA VAL A 211 12.19 -20.40 -60.80
C VAL A 211 12.07 -19.65 -59.49
N THR A 212 13.02 -19.90 -58.60
CA THR A 212 13.07 -19.32 -57.26
C THR A 212 14.41 -18.65 -57.02
N MET A 213 14.41 -17.53 -56.31
CA MET A 213 15.60 -16.84 -55.85
C MET A 213 15.42 -16.39 -54.40
N GLN A 214 16.45 -16.60 -53.58
CA GLN A 214 16.43 -16.24 -52.16
C GLN A 214 17.46 -15.12 -51.85
N PRO A 215 17.21 -13.87 -52.26
CA PRO A 215 18.13 -12.76 -51.98
C PRO A 215 18.11 -12.37 -50.50
N GLU A 216 19.21 -11.79 -49.99
CA GLU A 216 19.22 -11.17 -48.67
C GLU A 216 18.63 -9.75 -48.74
N PHE A 217 17.60 -9.49 -47.95
CA PHE A 217 17.00 -8.16 -47.75
C PHE A 217 17.37 -7.59 -46.39
N MET A 218 17.26 -6.27 -46.25
CA MET A 218 17.51 -5.52 -45.03
C MET A 218 16.29 -4.66 -44.71
N SER A 219 15.88 -4.63 -43.44
CA SER A 219 14.89 -3.67 -42.96
C SER A 219 15.38 -2.23 -43.18
N THR A 220 14.51 -1.33 -43.61
CA THR A 220 14.87 0.09 -43.85
C THR A 220 14.74 0.95 -42.59
N SER A 221 14.12 0.41 -41.54
CA SER A 221 14.06 1.04 -40.23
C SER A 221 14.06 0.00 -39.10
N ALA A 222 14.59 0.41 -37.96
CA ALA A 222 14.56 -0.31 -36.69
C ALA A 222 14.33 0.64 -35.52
N ASN A 223 13.77 0.12 -34.43
CA ASN A 223 13.56 0.85 -33.19
C ASN A 223 14.23 0.09 -32.04
N ILE A 224 14.90 0.83 -31.17
CA ILE A 224 15.47 0.34 -29.91
C ILE A 224 14.92 1.23 -28.81
N SER A 225 14.04 0.68 -27.97
CA SER A 225 13.43 1.40 -26.87
C SER A 225 14.06 1.03 -25.53
N TYR A 226 14.11 1.97 -24.61
CA TYR A 226 14.60 1.72 -23.27
C TYR A 226 13.94 2.65 -22.27
N ILE A 227 13.57 2.10 -21.11
CA ILE A 227 13.00 2.83 -19.99
C ILE A 227 14.00 2.80 -18.83
N LEU A 228 14.32 3.97 -18.29
CA LEU A 228 15.04 4.12 -17.04
C LEU A 228 14.11 4.78 -16.01
N ALA A 229 13.81 4.05 -14.94
CA ALA A 229 12.96 4.52 -13.85
C ALA A 229 13.21 3.66 -12.59
N PRO A 230 12.92 4.18 -11.38
CA PRO A 230 12.71 5.59 -11.09
C PRO A 230 14.04 6.36 -10.99
N GLY A 231 14.00 7.68 -11.20
CA GLY A 231 15.14 8.59 -11.03
C GLY A 231 14.84 9.67 -10.00
N ASN A 232 15.85 10.12 -9.25
CA ASN A 232 15.73 11.25 -8.32
C ASN A 232 16.27 12.55 -8.92
N LYS A 233 17.21 12.46 -9.86
CA LYS A 233 17.65 13.58 -10.69
C LYS A 233 18.10 13.06 -12.04
N TRP A 234 17.64 13.68 -13.12
CA TRP A 234 18.12 13.41 -14.47
C TRP A 234 19.27 14.35 -14.81
N SER A 235 20.34 13.84 -15.42
CA SER A 235 21.46 14.68 -15.87
C SER A 235 21.56 14.68 -17.39
N ASN A 236 22.07 13.59 -17.99
CA ASN A 236 22.20 13.55 -19.44
C ASN A 236 22.08 12.14 -20.02
N PHE A 237 21.75 12.12 -21.29
CA PHE A 237 21.72 10.96 -22.16
C PHE A 237 22.90 11.02 -23.12
N VAL A 238 23.53 9.88 -23.39
CA VAL A 238 24.61 9.75 -24.37
C VAL A 238 24.41 8.48 -25.17
N ILE A 239 24.52 8.57 -26.49
CA ILE A 239 24.58 7.43 -27.40
C ILE A 239 25.91 7.42 -28.15
N ASP A 240 26.45 6.22 -28.33
CA ASP A 240 27.60 5.98 -29.20
C ASP A 240 27.11 5.24 -30.45
N TYR A 241 27.42 5.77 -31.62
CA TYR A 241 27.00 5.20 -32.89
C TYR A 241 27.95 5.57 -34.03
N SER A 242 27.90 4.80 -35.11
CA SER A 242 28.54 5.11 -36.38
C SER A 242 27.52 5.10 -37.51
N LEU A 243 27.54 6.14 -38.34
CA LEU A 243 26.69 6.26 -39.51
C LEU A 243 27.45 5.82 -40.76
N ASN A 244 26.75 5.08 -41.61
CA ASN A 244 27.16 4.83 -42.99
C ASN A 244 26.46 5.83 -43.93
N GLN A 245 26.87 5.86 -45.20
CA GLN A 245 26.27 6.76 -46.20
C GLN A 245 24.74 6.58 -46.28
N ASN A 246 24.00 7.69 -46.30
CA ASN A 246 22.53 7.71 -46.41
C ASN A 246 21.80 6.99 -45.27
N THR A 247 22.42 6.88 -44.10
CA THR A 247 21.80 6.33 -42.89
C THR A 247 21.58 7.39 -41.84
N ASN A 248 20.60 7.18 -40.96
CA ASN A 248 20.32 8.09 -39.85
C ASN A 248 20.11 7.32 -38.55
N ILE A 249 20.53 7.92 -37.44
CA ILE A 249 20.13 7.56 -36.09
C ILE A 249 19.48 8.78 -35.45
N LEU A 250 18.23 8.65 -35.05
CA LEU A 250 17.45 9.72 -34.43
C LEU A 250 16.82 9.21 -33.14
N THR A 251 16.77 10.05 -32.11
CA THR A 251 16.21 9.67 -30.81
C THR A 251 14.94 10.44 -30.49
N ASP A 252 13.89 9.73 -30.07
CA ASP A 252 12.73 10.33 -29.40
C ASP A 252 12.89 10.18 -27.88
N PHE A 253 12.53 11.24 -27.14
CA PHE A 253 12.57 11.26 -25.69
C PHE A 253 11.17 11.46 -25.11
N TYR A 254 10.88 10.68 -24.07
CA TYR A 254 9.61 10.72 -23.37
C TYR A 254 9.83 10.74 -21.86
N GLY A 255 9.01 11.51 -21.15
CA GLY A 255 8.89 11.44 -19.70
C GLY A 255 7.78 10.48 -19.32
N ILE A 256 7.99 9.67 -18.28
CA ILE A 256 6.99 8.76 -17.72
C ILE A 256 6.52 9.37 -16.40
N ARG A 257 5.22 9.67 -16.31
CA ARG A 257 4.57 10.21 -15.11
C ARG A 257 4.32 9.12 -14.06
N SER A 258 4.00 9.52 -12.84
CA SER A 258 3.67 8.62 -11.73
C SER A 258 2.43 7.75 -11.98
N ASP A 259 1.54 8.14 -12.88
CA ASP A 259 0.38 7.36 -13.35
C ASP A 259 0.72 6.44 -14.54
N ASN A 260 2.01 6.25 -14.85
CA ASN A 260 2.54 5.50 -15.99
C ASN A 260 2.21 6.10 -17.38
N GLN A 261 1.63 7.30 -17.47
CA GLN A 261 1.46 7.97 -18.76
C GLN A 261 2.81 8.39 -19.34
N THR A 262 3.00 8.13 -20.63
CA THR A 262 4.22 8.49 -21.36
C THR A 262 3.98 9.75 -22.18
N VAL A 263 4.76 10.81 -21.95
CA VAL A 263 4.66 12.10 -22.63
C VAL A 263 5.91 12.33 -23.47
N LYS A 264 5.75 12.39 -24.79
CA LYS A 264 6.87 12.74 -25.71
C LYS A 264 7.16 14.24 -25.60
N PHE A 265 8.39 14.61 -25.26
CA PHE A 265 8.79 16.01 -25.18
C PHE A 265 9.84 16.41 -26.23
N LEU A 266 10.51 15.44 -26.86
CA LEU A 266 11.42 15.69 -27.96
C LEU A 266 11.35 14.53 -28.97
N SER A 267 11.38 14.85 -30.26
CA SER A 267 11.30 13.85 -31.33
C SER A 267 12.37 14.09 -32.39
N ASN A 268 12.83 13.01 -33.01
CA ASN A 268 13.81 13.01 -34.09
C ASN A 268 15.11 13.76 -33.74
N TYR A 269 15.58 13.66 -32.50
CA TYR A 269 16.80 14.34 -32.08
C TYR A 269 18.03 13.70 -32.74
N PRO A 270 18.85 14.46 -33.49
CA PRO A 270 20.00 13.91 -34.24
C PRO A 270 21.31 13.90 -33.45
N GLY A 271 21.33 14.51 -32.26
CA GLY A 271 22.56 14.61 -31.46
C GLY A 271 22.90 13.32 -30.73
N ASN A 272 24.18 13.15 -30.42
CA ASN A 272 24.70 12.01 -29.67
C ASN A 272 24.62 12.19 -28.15
N SER A 273 24.28 13.38 -27.66
CA SER A 273 24.14 13.68 -26.24
C SER A 273 23.01 14.69 -26.02
N TYR A 274 22.24 14.52 -24.96
CA TYR A 274 21.14 15.43 -24.59
C TYR A 274 21.09 15.63 -23.07
N SER A 275 20.99 16.89 -22.61
CA SER A 275 20.83 17.19 -21.18
C SER A 275 19.35 17.15 -20.78
N PHE A 276 19.09 16.49 -19.65
CA PHE A 276 17.80 16.44 -18.98
C PHE A 276 17.77 17.32 -17.72
N ASP A 277 18.74 18.23 -17.52
CA ASP A 277 18.89 18.98 -16.26
C ASP A 277 17.65 19.85 -15.92
N THR A 278 16.81 20.18 -16.90
CA THR A 278 15.56 20.93 -16.72
C THR A 278 14.35 20.04 -16.41
N LEU A 279 14.48 18.71 -16.51
CA LEU A 279 13.39 17.78 -16.23
C LEU A 279 13.26 17.51 -14.73
N ASN A 280 12.07 17.78 -14.20
CA ASN A 280 11.75 17.47 -12.82
C ASN A 280 11.41 15.98 -12.67
N SER A 281 12.24 15.27 -11.91
CA SER A 281 12.09 13.84 -11.60
C SER A 281 10.83 13.52 -10.80
N LEU A 282 10.26 14.45 -10.04
CA LEU A 282 9.00 14.24 -9.32
C LEU A 282 7.79 14.28 -10.27
N ILE A 283 7.90 14.99 -11.40
CA ILE A 283 6.87 15.00 -12.45
C ILE A 283 7.06 13.78 -13.36
N TYR A 284 8.32 13.50 -13.73
CA TYR A 284 8.70 12.38 -14.59
C TYR A 284 9.66 11.45 -13.85
N PRO A 285 9.16 10.56 -12.98
CA PRO A 285 9.98 9.59 -12.26
C PRO A 285 10.69 8.62 -13.20
N GLY A 286 10.25 8.46 -14.46
CA GLY A 286 10.94 7.68 -15.47
C GLY A 286 11.22 8.47 -16.76
N ILE A 287 12.23 8.04 -17.50
CA ILE A 287 12.50 8.48 -18.87
C ILE A 287 12.47 7.27 -19.79
N LYS A 288 11.78 7.41 -20.93
CA LYS A 288 11.84 6.46 -22.04
C LYS A 288 12.57 7.11 -23.21
N VAL A 289 13.46 6.36 -23.84
CA VAL A 289 14.01 6.69 -25.16
C VAL A 289 13.55 5.70 -26.21
N ASN A 290 13.45 6.20 -27.42
CA ASN A 290 13.31 5.36 -28.61
C ASN A 290 14.34 5.82 -29.63
N VAL A 291 15.37 5.00 -29.83
CA VAL A 291 16.42 5.23 -30.82
C VAL A 291 15.99 4.57 -32.13
N LYS A 292 15.97 5.35 -33.20
CA LYS A 292 15.48 4.96 -34.52
C LYS A 292 16.64 4.90 -35.49
N LEU A 293 16.90 3.71 -36.02
CA LEU A 293 17.86 3.49 -37.09
C LEU A 293 17.10 3.51 -38.41
N SER A 294 17.61 4.19 -39.44
CA SER A 294 16.99 4.18 -40.76
C SER A 294 17.98 4.33 -41.91
N ILE A 295 17.54 3.89 -43.10
CA ILE A 295 18.21 4.09 -44.39
C ILE A 295 17.33 4.97 -45.26
N ASP A 296 17.93 5.96 -45.93
CA ASP A 296 17.28 6.68 -47.02
C ASP A 296 17.18 5.78 -48.26
N THR A 297 15.95 5.36 -48.57
CA THR A 297 15.66 4.43 -49.68
C THR A 297 15.71 5.07 -51.06
N SER A 298 15.92 6.39 -51.16
CA SER A 298 16.02 7.11 -52.44
C SER A 298 17.39 7.01 -53.11
N PHE A 299 18.41 6.53 -52.40
CA PHE A 299 19.78 6.46 -52.90
C PHE A 299 19.99 5.31 -53.91
N LYS A 300 20.87 5.55 -54.91
CA LYS A 300 21.28 4.55 -55.91
C LYS A 300 22.42 3.69 -55.38
N LEU A 301 22.16 2.39 -55.20
CA LEU A 301 23.11 1.35 -54.81
C LEU A 301 24.15 1.15 -55.93
N ASN A 302 25.10 2.08 -56.03
CA ASN A 302 26.23 1.99 -56.93
C ASN A 302 27.31 1.15 -56.23
N SER A 303 27.27 -0.15 -56.45
CA SER A 303 28.39 -1.08 -56.17
C SER A 303 28.79 -1.32 -54.71
N VAL A 304 28.07 -0.78 -53.71
CA VAL A 304 28.40 -1.03 -52.29
C VAL A 304 27.80 -2.38 -51.84
N PRO A 305 28.59 -3.30 -51.27
CA PRO A 305 28.06 -4.53 -50.67
C PRO A 305 27.03 -4.22 -49.56
N ASN A 306 25.96 -5.01 -49.49
CA ASN A 306 24.88 -4.96 -48.50
C ASN A 306 25.31 -4.75 -47.01
N PRO A 307 26.46 -5.23 -46.50
CA PRO A 307 26.84 -5.00 -45.10
C PRO A 307 27.13 -3.53 -44.70
N TYR A 308 27.37 -2.61 -45.64
CA TYR A 308 27.71 -1.21 -45.32
C TYR A 308 26.51 -0.24 -45.34
N LEU A 309 25.28 -0.76 -45.36
CA LEU A 309 24.07 0.06 -45.47
C LEU A 309 23.39 0.32 -44.14
N SER A 310 23.69 -0.45 -43.09
CA SER A 310 23.07 -0.21 -41.78
C SER A 310 23.84 0.82 -40.98
N PRO A 311 23.20 1.79 -40.32
CA PRO A 311 23.84 2.49 -39.21
C PRO A 311 24.11 1.50 -38.07
N VAL A 312 25.06 1.83 -37.19
CA VAL A 312 25.42 0.97 -36.05
C VAL A 312 25.28 1.74 -34.75
N LEU A 313 24.40 1.28 -33.87
CA LEU A 313 24.30 1.79 -32.50
C LEU A 313 25.12 0.91 -31.56
N LYS A 314 26.13 1.49 -30.91
CA LYS A 314 27.07 0.77 -30.04
C LYS A 314 26.58 0.75 -28.60
N SER A 315 26.09 1.87 -28.09
CA SER A 315 25.56 1.94 -26.73
C SER A 315 24.56 3.06 -26.52
N ILE A 316 23.70 2.86 -25.52
CA ILE A 316 22.78 3.84 -24.96
C ILE A 316 23.15 4.03 -23.49
N SER A 317 23.37 5.27 -23.05
CA SER A 317 23.82 5.58 -21.70
C SER A 317 23.05 6.72 -21.06
N TYR A 318 22.85 6.64 -19.74
CA TYR A 318 22.25 7.70 -18.93
C TYR A 318 23.14 8.00 -17.75
N ASN A 319 23.38 9.28 -17.51
CA ASN A 319 23.89 9.78 -16.25
C ASN A 319 22.70 10.33 -15.44
N TYR A 320 22.45 9.76 -14.27
CA TYR A 320 21.35 10.16 -13.41
C TYR A 320 21.66 9.87 -11.94
N ARG A 321 20.90 10.47 -11.03
CA ARG A 321 20.91 10.11 -9.61
C ARG A 321 19.74 9.17 -9.34
N PRO A 322 19.98 7.92 -8.93
CA PRO A 322 18.90 7.04 -8.53
C PRO A 322 18.31 7.46 -7.18
N PRO A 323 17.06 7.05 -6.89
CA PRO A 323 16.38 7.41 -5.66
C PRO A 323 16.95 6.80 -4.39
N ALA A 324 16.47 7.35 -3.27
CA ALA A 324 16.61 6.74 -1.95
C ALA A 324 15.79 5.45 -1.89
N GLU A 325 16.01 4.64 -0.86
CA GLU A 325 15.27 3.39 -0.66
C GLU A 325 15.09 3.12 0.82
N LEU A 326 13.91 3.41 1.35
CA LEU A 326 13.58 3.14 2.74
C LEU A 326 13.29 1.65 2.97
N CYS A 327 13.97 1.11 3.96
CA CYS A 327 13.82 -0.27 4.40
C CYS A 327 13.58 -0.27 5.92
N PRO A 328 12.34 -0.11 6.39
CA PRO A 328 12.00 -0.39 7.77
C PRO A 328 12.22 -1.88 8.08
N ASP A 329 12.87 -2.17 9.21
CA ASP A 329 13.23 -3.53 9.60
C ASP A 329 12.19 -4.13 10.54
N ASN A 330 11.51 -5.17 10.07
CA ASN A 330 10.48 -5.87 10.83
C ASN A 330 11.03 -6.59 12.08
N ASN A 331 12.30 -7.02 12.07
CA ASN A 331 12.95 -7.64 13.24
C ASN A 331 13.33 -6.60 14.30
N LEU A 332 13.54 -5.35 13.88
CA LEU A 332 13.84 -4.22 14.76
C LEU A 332 12.63 -3.29 14.93
N PHE A 333 11.42 -3.83 14.73
CA PHE A 333 10.18 -3.25 15.25
C PHE A 333 9.97 -3.77 16.68
N ILE A 334 10.32 -2.91 17.63
CA ILE A 334 10.27 -3.19 19.06
C ILE A 334 9.15 -2.39 19.73
N THR A 335 8.59 -2.98 20.77
CA THR A 335 7.63 -2.36 21.69
C THR A 335 8.15 -2.56 23.11
N ASN A 336 7.81 -1.66 24.03
CA ASN A 336 8.27 -1.74 25.43
C ASN A 336 7.80 -3.03 26.14
N ASP A 337 6.67 -3.59 25.71
CA ASP A 337 6.07 -4.83 26.19
C ASP A 337 5.33 -5.53 25.02
N SER A 338 4.83 -6.73 25.24
CA SER A 338 3.98 -7.49 24.31
C SER A 338 2.51 -7.50 24.72
N VAL A 339 2.19 -7.17 25.98
CA VAL A 339 0.83 -7.12 26.53
C VAL A 339 0.56 -5.76 27.16
N TYR A 340 -0.57 -5.15 26.83
CA TYR A 340 -0.96 -3.82 27.30
C TYR A 340 -2.40 -3.82 27.79
N GLN A 341 -2.68 -3.05 28.84
CA GLN A 341 -4.06 -2.79 29.24
C GLN A 341 -4.70 -1.76 28.30
N GLU A 342 -5.98 -1.93 27.98
CA GLU A 342 -6.73 -0.94 27.21
C GLU A 342 -6.76 0.40 27.95
N GLY A 343 -6.39 1.48 27.27
CA GLY A 343 -6.19 2.80 27.86
C GLY A 343 -4.72 3.13 28.11
N ASP A 344 -3.82 2.15 28.10
CA ASP A 344 -2.37 2.35 28.20
C ASP A 344 -1.75 2.86 26.89
N THR A 345 -0.45 3.16 26.92
CA THR A 345 0.35 3.66 25.81
C THR A 345 1.46 2.67 25.43
N VAL A 346 1.47 2.28 24.16
CA VAL A 346 2.55 1.48 23.58
C VAL A 346 3.70 2.39 23.18
N GLY A 347 4.84 2.28 23.87
CA GLY A 347 6.12 2.78 23.37
C GLY A 347 6.63 1.86 22.27
N ALA A 348 6.65 2.34 21.03
CA ALA A 348 7.07 1.60 19.84
C ALA A 348 8.29 2.26 19.19
N SER A 349 9.18 1.47 18.61
CA SER A 349 10.34 1.95 17.85
C SER A 349 10.64 1.03 16.66
N VAL A 350 10.98 1.62 15.51
CA VAL A 350 11.35 0.91 14.28
C VAL A 350 12.66 1.46 13.75
N LYS A 351 13.60 0.57 13.40
CA LYS A 351 14.80 0.94 12.64
C LYS A 351 14.44 1.08 11.16
N VAL A 352 14.73 2.24 10.58
CA VAL A 352 14.60 2.51 9.14
C VAL A 352 15.98 2.70 8.56
N VAL A 353 16.29 1.97 7.50
CA VAL A 353 17.56 2.06 6.75
C VAL A 353 17.29 2.76 5.43
N ASN A 354 18.21 3.60 4.97
CA ASN A 354 18.23 4.06 3.58
C ASN A 354 19.26 3.26 2.79
N ALA A 355 18.80 2.28 2.01
CA ALA A 355 19.64 1.41 1.18
C ALA A 355 19.70 1.89 -0.29
N GLY A 356 19.29 3.13 -0.55
CA GLY A 356 19.23 3.72 -1.88
C GLY A 356 20.49 4.49 -2.24
N TYR A 357 20.37 5.37 -3.23
CA TYR A 357 21.50 6.13 -3.79
C TYR A 357 21.31 7.66 -3.64
N SER A 358 20.30 8.08 -2.90
CA SER A 358 20.06 9.47 -2.54
C SER A 358 19.74 9.59 -1.06
N GLU A 359 19.98 10.76 -0.49
CA GLU A 359 19.53 11.07 0.88
C GLU A 359 18.00 11.18 0.93
N ALA A 360 17.40 10.66 2.01
CA ALA A 360 15.99 10.87 2.32
C ALA A 360 15.88 11.95 3.41
N VAL A 361 15.39 13.14 3.04
CA VAL A 361 15.45 14.33 3.91
C VAL A 361 14.22 14.46 4.81
N ILE A 362 13.04 14.20 4.24
CA ILE A 362 11.76 14.38 4.93
C ILE A 362 11.02 13.04 4.90
N LEU A 363 10.96 12.38 6.06
CA LEU A 363 10.24 11.14 6.25
C LEU A 363 8.84 11.44 6.79
N ILE A 364 7.82 10.84 6.19
CA ILE A 364 6.47 10.78 6.74
C ILE A 364 6.28 9.40 7.35
N ASN A 365 6.11 9.37 8.66
CA ASN A 365 5.93 8.17 9.45
C ASN A 365 4.45 8.05 9.83
N LYS A 366 3.86 6.88 9.59
CA LYS A 366 2.48 6.60 9.92
C LYS A 366 2.38 5.32 10.72
N TRP A 367 1.76 5.45 11.88
CA TRP A 367 1.50 4.36 12.81
C TRP A 367 0.02 4.03 12.78
N SER A 368 -0.31 2.78 12.51
CA SER A 368 -1.70 2.31 12.43
C SER A 368 -1.87 1.01 13.21
N ALA A 369 -3.10 0.67 13.56
CA ALA A 369 -3.42 -0.59 14.23
C ALA A 369 -4.65 -1.25 13.61
N SER A 370 -4.65 -2.57 13.55
CA SER A 370 -5.84 -3.33 13.21
C SER A 370 -6.86 -3.24 14.35
N THR A 371 -8.07 -2.76 14.06
CA THR A 371 -9.19 -2.76 15.00
C THR A 371 -10.35 -3.57 14.43
N PRO A 372 -11.38 -3.87 15.23
CA PRO A 372 -12.57 -4.59 14.77
C PRO A 372 -13.35 -3.84 13.68
N GLN A 373 -13.15 -2.52 13.56
CA GLN A 373 -13.77 -1.65 12.55
C GLN A 373 -12.88 -1.45 11.32
N GLY A 374 -11.69 -2.05 11.27
CA GLY A 374 -10.71 -1.89 10.21
C GLY A 374 -9.40 -1.26 10.70
N LEU A 375 -8.63 -0.71 9.78
CA LEU A 375 -7.35 -0.08 10.12
C LEU A 375 -7.57 1.32 10.72
N LYS A 376 -7.09 1.56 11.93
CA LYS A 376 -7.12 2.87 12.60
C LYS A 376 -5.74 3.51 12.58
N VAL A 377 -5.64 4.75 12.07
CA VAL A 377 -4.42 5.55 12.19
C VAL A 377 -4.31 6.06 13.62
N LEU A 378 -3.17 5.79 14.27
CA LEU A 378 -2.90 6.19 15.65
C LEU A 378 -2.08 7.47 15.71
N LYS A 379 -1.12 7.61 14.80
CA LYS A 379 -0.24 8.78 14.72
C LYS A 379 0.32 8.92 13.32
N THR A 380 0.45 10.15 12.85
CA THR A 380 1.25 10.50 11.68
C THR A 380 2.20 11.63 12.09
N ASP A 381 3.48 11.48 11.79
CA ASP A 381 4.50 12.48 12.04
C ASP A 381 5.37 12.69 10.80
N THR A 382 5.91 13.90 10.67
CA THR A 382 6.88 14.25 9.64
C THR A 382 8.20 14.57 10.32
N VAL A 383 9.22 13.77 10.03
CA VAL A 383 10.56 13.93 10.61
C VAL A 383 11.49 14.46 9.54
N ILE A 384 12.09 15.62 9.83
CA ILE A 384 13.22 16.12 9.05
C ILE A 384 14.46 15.44 9.63
N SER A 385 14.80 14.29 9.05
CA SER A 385 16.01 13.54 9.37
C SER A 385 16.75 13.37 8.07
N ASN A 386 17.92 13.99 7.94
CA ASN A 386 18.74 13.79 6.74
C ASN A 386 19.33 12.38 6.74
N LEU A 387 18.53 11.39 6.35
CA LEU A 387 18.89 9.98 6.36
C LEU A 387 19.79 9.70 5.16
N LYS A 388 21.10 9.72 5.44
CA LYS A 388 22.15 9.50 4.45
C LYS A 388 22.08 8.10 3.84
N ILE A 389 22.70 7.96 2.67
CA ILE A 389 22.94 6.67 2.03
C ILE A 389 23.64 5.72 3.02
N ASP A 390 23.22 4.45 3.02
CA ASP A 390 23.74 3.37 3.90
C ASP A 390 23.68 3.67 5.40
N SER A 391 22.84 4.62 5.80
CA SER A 391 22.62 4.97 7.21
C SER A 391 21.24 4.51 7.69
N SER A 392 21.04 4.58 9.01
CA SER A 392 19.79 4.16 9.64
C SER A 392 19.39 5.07 10.79
N ILE A 393 18.10 5.17 11.04
CA ILE A 393 17.51 5.91 12.15
C ILE A 393 16.49 5.04 12.90
N PHE A 394 16.34 5.25 14.20
CA PHE A 394 15.21 4.71 14.94
C PHE A 394 14.10 5.76 15.00
N ILE A 395 12.91 5.41 14.54
CA ILE A 395 11.70 6.22 14.66
C ILE A 395 10.87 5.65 15.79
N SER A 396 10.56 6.48 16.79
CA SER A 396 9.82 6.07 17.98
C SER A 396 8.54 6.85 18.17
N ALA A 397 7.52 6.19 18.71
CA ALA A 397 6.23 6.79 19.02
C ALA A 397 5.56 6.15 20.25
N ASN A 398 4.78 6.97 20.94
CA ASN A 398 3.86 6.56 21.99
C ASN A 398 2.46 6.45 21.37
N LEU A 399 1.87 5.26 21.39
CA LEU A 399 0.64 4.93 20.66
C LEU A 399 -0.48 4.51 21.62
N PRO A 400 -1.68 5.11 21.55
CA PRO A 400 -2.76 4.78 22.48
C PRO A 400 -3.39 3.41 22.16
N THR A 401 -3.74 2.65 23.20
CA THR A 401 -4.40 1.33 23.07
C THR A 401 -5.92 1.38 23.11
N ILE A 402 -6.50 2.54 23.42
CA ILE A 402 -7.96 2.69 23.55
C ILE A 402 -8.70 2.39 22.25
N GLY A 403 -9.68 1.48 22.34
CA GLY A 403 -10.51 1.06 21.21
C GLY A 403 -9.79 0.21 20.16
N LEU A 404 -8.63 -0.37 20.48
CA LEU A 404 -7.97 -1.33 19.59
C LEU A 404 -8.54 -2.75 19.74
N LYS A 405 -9.13 -3.06 20.88
CA LYS A 405 -9.80 -4.33 21.19
C LYS A 405 -11.30 -4.26 20.83
N ARG A 406 -11.93 -5.41 20.61
CA ARG A 406 -13.41 -5.54 20.63
C ARG A 406 -13.93 -5.19 22.02
N ALA A 407 -14.99 -4.39 22.09
CA ALA A 407 -15.61 -3.97 23.35
C ALA A 407 -15.89 -5.15 24.30
N ASN A 408 -16.42 -6.27 23.78
CA ASN A 408 -16.81 -7.43 24.59
C ASN A 408 -15.73 -8.53 24.70
N SER A 409 -14.52 -8.32 24.17
CA SER A 409 -13.43 -9.30 24.28
C SER A 409 -12.63 -9.06 25.56
N LYS A 410 -12.14 -10.11 26.22
CA LYS A 410 -11.20 -9.94 27.36
C LYS A 410 -9.80 -9.55 26.88
N LYS A 411 -9.41 -10.02 25.71
CA LYS A 411 -8.11 -9.73 25.09
C LYS A 411 -8.21 -9.91 23.58
N ASP A 412 -7.56 -9.04 22.82
CA ASP A 412 -7.39 -9.23 21.38
C ASP A 412 -5.92 -9.05 20.98
N THR A 413 -5.50 -9.81 19.97
CA THR A 413 -4.21 -9.59 19.31
C THR A 413 -4.37 -8.49 18.26
N VAL A 414 -3.57 -7.43 18.39
CA VAL A 414 -3.59 -6.25 17.54
C VAL A 414 -2.31 -6.24 16.71
N ASN A 415 -2.43 -6.11 15.39
CA ASN A 415 -1.31 -5.79 14.53
C ASN A 415 -1.10 -4.28 14.56
N LEU A 416 0.05 -3.83 15.06
CA LEU A 416 0.58 -2.49 14.86
C LEU A 416 1.34 -2.46 13.54
N TYR A 417 1.09 -1.44 12.74
CA TYR A 417 1.75 -1.19 11.47
C TYR A 417 2.55 0.10 11.57
N TYR A 418 3.75 0.07 11.02
CA TYR A 418 4.55 1.25 10.75
C TYR A 418 4.78 1.34 9.25
N GLU A 419 4.47 2.51 8.69
CA GLU A 419 4.65 2.84 7.28
C GLU A 419 5.51 4.12 7.19
N CYS A 420 6.59 4.09 6.41
CA CYS A 420 7.43 5.26 6.15
C CYS A 420 7.44 5.64 4.67
N THR A 421 7.34 6.93 4.35
CA THR A 421 7.43 7.43 2.96
C THR A 421 8.31 8.67 2.91
N ILE A 422 8.87 8.97 1.74
CA ILE A 422 9.68 10.18 1.54
C ILE A 422 8.83 11.28 0.91
N LYS A 423 8.87 12.49 1.47
CA LYS A 423 8.26 13.66 0.87
C LYS A 423 9.25 14.38 -0.05
N GLY A 424 8.86 14.59 -1.30
CA GLY A 424 9.64 15.39 -2.26
C GLY A 424 10.84 14.66 -2.88
N ALA A 425 10.86 13.33 -2.81
CA ALA A 425 11.81 12.48 -3.53
C ALA A 425 11.09 11.23 -4.04
N ASN A 426 11.67 10.57 -5.03
CA ASN A 426 11.23 9.25 -5.49
C ASN A 426 11.92 8.13 -4.71
N GLU A 427 11.41 6.92 -4.86
CA GLU A 427 11.91 5.68 -4.23
C GLU A 427 11.90 4.54 -5.25
N PHE A 428 12.76 3.52 -5.11
CA PHE A 428 12.70 2.37 -6.02
C PHE A 428 11.49 1.50 -5.74
N TYR A 429 11.26 1.18 -4.47
CA TYR A 429 10.20 0.30 -4.06
C TYR A 429 9.45 0.91 -2.89
N ILE A 430 8.13 1.05 -3.06
CA ILE A 430 7.25 1.55 -2.00
C ILE A 430 6.57 0.42 -1.22
N TYR A 431 6.66 -0.82 -1.70
CA TYR A 431 5.95 -1.98 -1.11
C TYR A 431 6.63 -2.50 0.17
N ASN A 432 7.92 -2.22 0.34
CA ASN A 432 8.77 -2.59 1.49
C ASN A 432 8.77 -1.51 2.59
N ASN A 433 8.02 -0.43 2.42
CA ASN A 433 7.91 0.66 3.37
C ASN A 433 7.04 0.37 4.59
N THR A 434 6.48 -0.84 4.69
CA THR A 434 5.57 -1.21 5.77
C THR A 434 6.07 -2.42 6.53
N VAL A 435 6.11 -2.29 7.85
CA VAL A 435 6.39 -3.39 8.79
C VAL A 435 5.28 -3.51 9.81
N LEU A 436 5.19 -4.67 10.48
CA LEU A 436 4.19 -4.91 11.49
C LEU A 436 4.73 -5.61 12.73
N LYS A 437 4.11 -5.32 13.87
CA LYS A 437 4.35 -5.96 15.16
C LYS A 437 3.02 -6.37 15.77
N LYS A 438 2.96 -7.57 16.34
CA LYS A 438 1.80 -8.03 17.11
C LYS A 438 1.96 -7.66 18.56
N ILE A 439 0.91 -7.09 19.14
CA ILE A 439 0.75 -6.89 20.58
C ILE A 439 -0.56 -7.53 21.04
N VAL A 440 -0.72 -7.72 22.33
CA VAL A 440 -1.98 -8.11 22.96
C VAL A 440 -2.52 -6.90 23.73
N VAL A 441 -3.78 -6.55 23.48
CA VAL A 441 -4.49 -5.55 24.29
C VAL A 441 -5.52 -6.28 25.14
N GLU A 442 -5.41 -6.14 26.46
CA GLU A 442 -6.29 -6.73 27.45
C GLU A 442 -7.26 -5.68 27.98
N GLY A 443 -8.51 -6.07 28.18
CA GLY A 443 -9.47 -5.26 28.91
C GLY A 443 -9.31 -5.46 30.40
N ASP A 444 -9.85 -4.52 31.16
CA ASP A 444 -10.00 -4.72 32.59
C ASP A 444 -10.88 -5.95 32.89
N SER A 445 -10.51 -6.69 33.94
CA SER A 445 -11.21 -7.89 34.41
C SER A 445 -11.56 -7.83 35.90
N VAL A 446 -11.19 -6.76 36.59
CA VAL A 446 -11.50 -6.54 38.00
C VAL A 446 -12.89 -5.89 38.09
N LYS A 447 -13.69 -6.31 39.07
CA LYS A 447 -14.98 -5.66 39.32
C LYS A 447 -14.74 -4.36 40.11
N PRO A 448 -15.51 -3.30 39.83
CA PRO A 448 -15.44 -2.08 40.63
C PRO A 448 -15.94 -2.30 42.07
N GLU A 449 -15.40 -1.52 43.01
CA GLU A 449 -15.77 -1.48 44.43
C GLU A 449 -16.67 -0.27 44.72
N MET A 450 -17.53 -0.40 45.74
CA MET A 450 -18.47 0.64 46.12
C MET A 450 -18.51 0.83 47.63
N ASP A 451 -18.49 2.09 48.05
CA ASP A 451 -18.65 2.50 49.44
C ASP A 451 -19.91 3.36 49.57
N ILE A 452 -20.91 2.85 50.28
CA ILE A 452 -22.22 3.50 50.46
C ILE A 452 -22.42 3.85 51.93
N THR A 453 -22.75 5.12 52.19
CA THR A 453 -23.09 5.61 53.52
C THR A 453 -24.41 6.36 53.51
N PHE A 454 -25.18 6.23 54.59
CA PHE A 454 -26.41 6.96 54.86
C PHE A 454 -26.13 7.90 56.02
N ASP A 455 -26.31 9.19 55.79
CA ASP A 455 -25.92 10.26 56.70
C ASP A 455 -24.45 10.08 57.17
N GLY A 456 -23.53 9.66 56.29
CA GLY A 456 -22.13 9.42 56.65
C GLY A 456 -21.82 8.16 57.48
N THR A 457 -22.81 7.30 57.73
CA THR A 457 -22.64 6.01 58.43
C THR A 457 -22.94 4.82 57.53
N LYS A 458 -22.30 3.66 57.77
CA LYS A 458 -22.62 2.42 57.07
C LYS A 458 -23.82 1.75 57.73
N VAL A 459 -24.81 1.37 56.93
CA VAL A 459 -26.02 0.69 57.40
C VAL A 459 -26.06 -0.75 56.90
N VAL A 460 -26.86 -1.58 57.54
CA VAL A 460 -27.21 -2.93 57.07
C VAL A 460 -28.70 -3.01 56.74
N SER A 461 -29.10 -4.03 55.98
CA SER A 461 -30.52 -4.25 55.71
C SER A 461 -31.27 -4.54 57.01
N GLY A 462 -32.37 -3.82 57.24
CA GLY A 462 -33.19 -3.82 58.45
C GLY A 462 -32.98 -2.60 59.35
N ASP A 463 -31.98 -1.76 59.08
CA ASP A 463 -31.73 -0.56 59.88
C ASP A 463 -32.77 0.55 59.61
N ASN A 464 -33.01 1.36 60.64
CA ASN A 464 -33.74 2.61 60.51
C ASN A 464 -32.84 3.70 59.92
N ILE A 465 -33.40 4.52 59.03
CA ILE A 465 -32.74 5.71 58.47
C ILE A 465 -33.64 6.94 58.60
N SER A 466 -33.07 8.14 58.43
CA SER A 466 -33.85 9.38 58.39
C SER A 466 -34.85 9.38 57.23
N SER A 467 -35.93 10.15 57.34
CA SER A 467 -36.87 10.43 56.25
C SER A 467 -36.27 11.29 55.13
N LYS A 468 -35.11 11.93 55.37
CA LYS A 468 -34.34 12.69 54.39
C LYS A 468 -32.84 12.34 54.49
N PRO A 469 -32.45 11.10 54.20
CA PRO A 469 -31.07 10.66 54.37
C PRO A 469 -30.16 11.32 53.35
N ASP A 470 -28.92 11.61 53.72
CA ASP A 470 -27.84 11.93 52.79
C ASP A 470 -27.12 10.65 52.37
N ILE A 471 -27.41 10.15 51.16
CA ILE A 471 -26.83 8.91 50.64
C ILE A 471 -25.63 9.25 49.78
N LEU A 472 -24.44 9.03 50.32
CA LEU A 472 -23.17 9.19 49.61
C LEU A 472 -22.67 7.83 49.12
N ILE A 473 -22.35 7.76 47.82
CA ILE A 473 -21.81 6.57 47.17
C ILE A 473 -20.51 6.95 46.47
N LYS A 474 -19.43 6.25 46.82
CA LYS A 474 -18.13 6.37 46.14
C LYS A 474 -17.88 5.11 45.32
N PHE A 475 -17.61 5.30 44.03
CA PHE A 475 -17.37 4.23 43.06
C PHE A 475 -15.88 4.17 42.72
N TYR A 476 -15.26 3.03 43.01
CA TYR A 476 -13.84 2.80 42.81
C TYR A 476 -13.57 1.75 41.74
N ASP A 477 -12.61 1.99 40.86
CA ASP A 477 -12.23 1.08 39.78
C ASP A 477 -10.81 1.38 39.30
N ASN A 478 -10.01 0.34 39.02
CA ASN A 478 -8.61 0.44 38.63
C ASN A 478 -8.37 0.42 37.10
N SER A 479 -9.43 0.44 36.28
CA SER A 479 -9.31 0.52 34.83
C SER A 479 -8.70 1.85 34.39
N LEU A 480 -7.84 1.82 33.36
CA LEU A 480 -7.32 3.01 32.69
C LEU A 480 -8.34 3.67 31.75
N VAL A 481 -9.49 3.02 31.56
CA VAL A 481 -10.64 3.58 30.84
C VAL A 481 -11.70 3.98 31.86
N PHE A 482 -11.89 5.28 32.03
CA PHE A 482 -12.78 5.83 33.06
C PHE A 482 -14.23 5.94 32.58
N ILE A 483 -15.19 5.76 33.49
CA ILE A 483 -16.59 6.14 33.25
C ILE A 483 -16.70 7.67 33.12
N LYS A 484 -17.48 8.15 32.16
CA LYS A 484 -17.60 9.60 31.87
C LYS A 484 -19.02 10.14 31.89
N ASP A 485 -20.01 9.25 32.05
CA ASP A 485 -21.41 9.60 32.05
C ASP A 485 -22.22 8.73 33.03
N THR A 486 -23.51 9.04 33.14
CA THR A 486 -24.41 8.39 34.09
C THR A 486 -24.93 7.03 33.60
N SER A 487 -24.59 6.56 32.39
CA SER A 487 -25.12 5.30 31.84
C SER A 487 -24.63 4.06 32.61
N ASN A 488 -23.44 4.20 33.21
CA ASN A 488 -22.76 3.22 34.03
C ASN A 488 -23.24 3.16 35.49
N ILE A 489 -24.10 4.09 35.92
CA ILE A 489 -24.56 4.21 37.31
C ILE A 489 -26.09 4.24 37.34
N LYS A 490 -26.70 3.32 38.09
CA LYS A 490 -28.15 3.20 38.20
C LYS A 490 -28.58 3.05 39.66
N ILE A 491 -29.48 3.92 40.09
CA ILE A 491 -30.12 3.88 41.40
C ILE A 491 -31.57 3.43 41.21
N LYS A 492 -32.06 2.57 42.11
CA LYS A 492 -33.49 2.30 42.27
C LYS A 492 -33.93 2.53 43.70
N LEU A 493 -35.10 3.12 43.84
CA LEU A 493 -35.83 3.22 45.10
C LEU A 493 -37.20 2.58 44.91
N ASN A 494 -37.51 1.56 45.73
CA ASN A 494 -38.75 0.78 45.66
C ASN A 494 -39.01 0.24 44.25
N ASP A 495 -37.99 -0.42 43.67
CA ASP A 495 -37.97 -0.98 42.31
C ASP A 495 -38.10 0.04 41.16
N LYS A 496 -38.28 1.33 41.46
CA LYS A 496 -38.35 2.41 40.47
C LYS A 496 -36.98 3.01 40.23
N TYR A 497 -36.61 3.17 38.95
CA TYR A 497 -35.38 3.85 38.56
C TYR A 497 -35.42 5.33 38.98
N VAL A 498 -34.34 5.80 39.59
CA VAL A 498 -34.14 7.21 39.92
C VAL A 498 -33.32 7.84 38.80
N PRO A 499 -33.93 8.63 37.89
CA PRO A 499 -33.21 9.20 36.78
C PRO A 499 -32.40 10.42 37.21
N TYR A 500 -31.27 10.64 36.53
CA TYR A 500 -30.47 11.87 36.68
C TYR A 500 -31.19 13.11 36.12
N TYR A 501 -32.03 12.94 35.09
CA TYR A 501 -32.92 13.97 34.55
C TYR A 501 -34.38 13.53 34.64
N ILE A 502 -35.24 14.42 35.14
CA ILE A 502 -36.70 14.25 35.13
C ILE A 502 -37.23 15.07 33.96
N GLY A 503 -37.51 14.40 32.84
CA GLY A 503 -37.75 15.07 31.56
C GLY A 503 -36.48 15.77 31.06
N SER A 504 -36.50 17.10 30.96
CA SER A 504 -35.33 17.92 30.58
C SER A 504 -34.66 18.63 31.78
N VAL A 505 -35.17 18.45 33.00
CA VAL A 505 -34.68 19.14 34.20
C VAL A 505 -33.82 18.19 35.03
N LYS A 506 -32.68 18.66 35.53
CA LYS A 506 -31.81 17.88 36.42
C LYS A 506 -32.56 17.52 37.70
N ASN A 507 -32.45 16.26 38.12
CA ASN A 507 -33.03 15.81 39.38
C ASN A 507 -32.36 16.58 40.56
N PRO A 508 -33.12 17.36 41.35
CA PRO A 508 -32.56 18.16 42.44
C PRO A 508 -32.00 17.29 43.58
N ASP A 509 -32.52 16.07 43.75
CA ASP A 509 -32.14 15.16 44.84
C ASP A 509 -30.91 14.32 44.48
N LEU A 510 -30.40 14.38 43.23
CA LEU A 510 -29.33 13.52 42.75
C LEU A 510 -28.22 14.31 42.08
N THR A 511 -26.99 14.15 42.59
CA THR A 511 -25.78 14.68 41.97
C THR A 511 -24.80 13.55 41.70
N ILE A 512 -24.15 13.59 40.53
CA ILE A 512 -23.08 12.67 40.15
C ILE A 512 -21.91 13.54 39.68
N SER A 513 -20.72 13.29 40.22
CA SER A 513 -19.47 13.90 39.79
C SER A 513 -18.42 12.84 39.46
N PHE A 514 -17.57 13.16 38.49
CA PHE A 514 -16.48 12.30 38.02
C PHE A 514 -15.16 13.01 38.35
N PRO A 515 -14.54 12.73 39.51
CA PRO A 515 -13.31 13.38 39.90
C PRO A 515 -12.13 12.90 39.04
N ASP A 516 -11.11 13.75 38.91
CA ASP A 516 -9.87 13.41 38.21
C ASP A 516 -8.96 12.57 39.13
N ASN A 517 -9.29 11.28 39.24
CA ASN A 517 -8.60 10.33 40.10
C ASN A 517 -8.57 8.94 39.45
N ASN A 518 -7.41 8.27 39.51
CA ASN A 518 -7.21 6.97 38.86
C ASN A 518 -7.98 5.80 39.50
N TYR A 519 -8.54 5.99 40.70
CA TYR A 519 -9.23 4.93 41.43
C TYR A 519 -10.67 5.32 41.76
N LEU A 520 -10.89 6.50 42.33
CA LEU A 520 -12.24 7.02 42.58
C LEU A 520 -12.80 7.61 41.27
N GLN A 521 -13.63 6.86 40.54
CA GLN A 521 -14.11 7.32 39.23
C GLN A 521 -15.46 8.05 39.29
N ALA A 522 -16.27 7.85 40.34
CA ALA A 522 -17.49 8.63 40.53
C ALA A 522 -17.88 8.82 42.00
N ILE A 523 -18.52 9.96 42.28
CA ILE A 523 -19.17 10.28 43.55
C ILE A 523 -20.64 10.58 43.26
N VAL A 524 -21.54 9.92 43.98
CA VAL A 524 -22.98 10.10 43.85
C VAL A 524 -23.54 10.54 45.20
N ASN A 525 -24.25 11.67 45.23
CA ASN A 525 -25.05 12.08 46.39
C ASN A 525 -26.53 12.01 46.03
N TYR A 526 -27.30 11.29 46.84
CA TYR A 526 -28.74 11.15 46.67
C TYR A 526 -29.47 11.49 47.98
N THR A 527 -30.35 12.50 47.95
CA THR A 527 -31.08 13.00 49.13
C THR A 527 -32.60 12.82 48.97
N PRO A 528 -33.12 11.58 48.96
CA PRO A 528 -34.54 11.34 48.76
C PRO A 528 -35.39 11.84 49.93
N LYS A 529 -36.64 12.18 49.66
CA LYS A 529 -37.68 12.24 50.69
C LYS A 529 -38.40 10.89 50.78
N LEU A 530 -38.30 10.24 51.93
CA LEU A 530 -38.85 8.91 52.18
C LEU A 530 -40.13 9.00 53.03
N GLU A 531 -41.04 8.05 52.81
CA GLU A 531 -42.30 7.93 53.56
C GLU A 531 -42.09 7.01 54.77
N GLU A 532 -42.99 7.06 55.75
CA GLU A 532 -42.93 6.12 56.89
C GLU A 532 -43.34 4.71 56.47
N LYS A 533 -42.36 3.95 55.96
CA LYS A 533 -42.49 2.53 55.59
C LYS A 533 -41.11 1.91 55.35
N ASP A 534 -41.13 0.64 54.97
CA ASP A 534 -39.95 -0.03 54.44
C ASP A 534 -39.67 0.40 53.00
N HIS A 535 -38.40 0.65 52.73
CA HIS A 535 -37.86 1.09 51.48
C HIS A 535 -36.80 0.11 50.97
N LYS A 536 -36.84 -0.17 49.68
CA LYS A 536 -35.81 -0.96 48.99
C LYS A 536 -34.92 -0.02 48.19
N PHE A 537 -33.67 0.11 48.60
CA PHE A 537 -32.65 0.86 47.86
C PHE A 537 -31.74 -0.11 47.10
N GLU A 538 -31.54 0.13 45.80
CA GLU A 538 -30.60 -0.65 44.99
C GLU A 538 -29.64 0.26 44.24
N PHE A 539 -28.37 -0.14 44.22
CA PHE A 539 -27.34 0.50 43.43
C PHE A 539 -26.69 -0.51 42.49
N ILE A 540 -26.69 -0.18 41.20
CA ILE A 540 -26.17 -1.01 40.12
C ILE A 540 -25.17 -0.16 39.35
N SER A 541 -23.95 -0.66 39.21
CA SER A 541 -22.92 0.02 38.45
C SER A 541 -22.13 -0.94 37.57
N SER A 542 -21.50 -0.39 36.54
CA SER A 542 -20.48 -1.06 35.74
C SER A 542 -19.36 -0.11 35.42
N ASN A 543 -18.14 -0.59 35.27
CA ASN A 543 -17.05 0.25 34.77
C ASN A 543 -17.16 0.47 33.26
N ALA A 544 -16.23 1.24 32.68
CA ALA A 544 -16.27 1.59 31.26
C ALA A 544 -16.07 0.39 30.33
N ALA A 545 -15.41 -0.68 30.81
CA ALA A 545 -15.25 -1.94 30.08
C ALA A 545 -16.51 -2.83 30.15
N GLY A 546 -17.53 -2.44 30.92
CA GLY A 546 -18.78 -3.17 31.08
C GLY A 546 -18.76 -4.22 32.18
N ASN A 547 -17.69 -4.33 32.97
CA ASN A 547 -17.66 -5.20 34.14
C ASN A 547 -18.64 -4.66 35.17
N ARG A 548 -19.65 -5.45 35.50
CA ARG A 548 -20.68 -5.09 36.48
C ARG A 548 -20.17 -5.30 37.90
N ALA A 549 -20.35 -4.29 38.74
CA ALA A 549 -20.25 -4.46 40.17
C ALA A 549 -21.34 -5.42 40.66
N ASP A 550 -21.13 -6.02 41.82
CA ASP A 550 -22.20 -6.77 42.48
C ASP A 550 -23.31 -5.78 42.87
N THR A 551 -24.57 -6.09 42.57
CA THR A 551 -25.69 -5.19 42.88
C THR A 551 -25.85 -5.06 44.40
N VAL A 552 -25.72 -3.84 44.92
CA VAL A 552 -25.95 -3.56 46.35
C VAL A 552 -27.44 -3.36 46.57
N LYS A 553 -27.99 -4.00 47.61
CA LYS A 553 -29.40 -3.91 47.99
C LYS A 553 -29.52 -3.69 49.49
N TYR A 554 -30.24 -2.65 49.88
CA TYR A 554 -30.60 -2.37 51.26
C TYR A 554 -32.12 -2.35 51.42
N PHE A 555 -32.63 -3.06 52.43
CA PHE A 555 -33.98 -2.89 52.95
C PHE A 555 -33.89 -1.97 54.16
N LEU A 556 -34.50 -0.80 54.11
CA LEU A 556 -34.32 0.28 55.09
C LEU A 556 -35.68 0.72 55.59
N SER A 557 -35.81 1.00 56.88
CA SER A 557 -37.08 1.44 57.46
C SER A 557 -37.02 2.91 57.85
N VAL A 558 -38.13 3.62 57.65
CA VAL A 558 -38.31 4.99 58.16
C VAL A 558 -39.45 4.96 59.16
N SER A 559 -39.23 5.49 60.35
CA SER A 559 -40.22 5.55 61.43
C SER A 559 -40.46 6.99 61.86
N SER A 560 -41.72 7.37 62.10
CA SER A 560 -42.05 8.67 62.72
C SER A 560 -41.91 8.64 64.25
N VAL A 561 -41.77 7.46 64.83
CA VAL A 561 -41.65 7.27 66.28
C VAL A 561 -40.20 7.49 66.70
N PHE A 562 -39.95 8.63 67.35
CA PHE A 562 -38.68 8.90 68.01
C PHE A 562 -38.51 7.98 69.21
N SER A 563 -37.53 7.09 69.17
CA SER A 563 -37.24 6.16 70.27
C SER A 563 -35.76 5.80 70.29
N VAL A 564 -35.24 5.58 71.49
CA VAL A 564 -33.87 5.09 71.72
C VAL A 564 -33.97 3.71 72.35
N TYR A 565 -33.41 2.71 71.69
CA TYR A 565 -33.55 1.30 72.06
C TYR A 565 -32.25 0.52 71.85
N GLU A 566 -32.23 -0.74 72.31
CA GLU A 566 -31.02 -1.58 72.30
C GLU A 566 -29.81 -0.88 72.94
N VAL A 567 -30.03 -0.21 74.08
CA VAL A 567 -28.98 0.52 74.79
C VAL A 567 -28.17 -0.44 75.65
N PHE A 568 -26.89 -0.57 75.35
CA PHE A 568 -25.92 -1.32 76.14
C PHE A 568 -24.53 -0.72 75.97
N ASN A 569 -23.57 -1.25 76.70
CA ASN A 569 -22.17 -0.92 76.50
C ASN A 569 -21.35 -2.21 76.34
N TYR A 570 -20.30 -2.16 75.52
CA TYR A 570 -19.41 -3.31 75.32
C TYR A 570 -17.95 -2.86 75.12
N PRO A 571 -16.98 -3.50 75.80
CA PRO A 571 -17.15 -4.57 76.81
C PRO A 571 -17.82 -4.08 78.12
N ASN A 572 -18.61 -4.97 78.75
CA ASN A 572 -19.16 -4.80 80.09
C ASN A 572 -19.06 -6.13 80.86
N PRO A 573 -18.26 -6.26 81.94
CA PRO A 573 -17.44 -5.21 82.57
C PRO A 573 -16.35 -4.64 81.64
N MET A 574 -16.10 -3.34 81.75
CA MET A 574 -15.01 -2.67 81.04
C MET A 574 -13.72 -2.70 81.88
N ARG A 575 -12.57 -2.73 81.21
CA ARG A 575 -11.25 -2.56 81.85
C ARG A 575 -10.71 -1.17 81.56
N ASP A 576 -10.25 -0.96 80.33
CA ASP A 576 -9.65 0.30 79.89
C ASP A 576 -10.62 1.17 79.06
N PHE A 577 -11.55 0.55 78.34
CA PHE A 577 -12.50 1.28 77.50
C PHE A 577 -13.82 0.52 77.38
N THR A 578 -14.88 1.24 77.01
CA THR A 578 -16.14 0.65 76.53
C THR A 578 -16.68 1.49 75.39
N LYS A 579 -17.54 0.89 74.58
CA LYS A 579 -18.39 1.61 73.63
C LYS A 579 -19.80 1.64 74.17
N PHE A 580 -20.47 2.77 74.12
CA PHE A 580 -21.91 2.89 74.35
C PHE A 580 -22.62 2.71 73.02
N THR A 581 -23.44 1.67 72.94
CA THR A 581 -24.13 1.27 71.72
C THR A 581 -25.63 1.43 71.91
N PHE A 582 -26.30 2.02 70.93
CA PHE A 582 -27.75 2.22 70.93
C PHE A 582 -28.26 2.41 69.50
N LYS A 583 -29.55 2.15 69.31
CA LYS A 583 -30.26 2.45 68.07
C LYS A 583 -31.26 3.58 68.29
N ILE A 584 -31.43 4.41 67.27
CA ILE A 584 -32.42 5.48 67.25
C ILE A 584 -33.39 5.22 66.09
N SER A 585 -34.69 5.23 66.37
CA SER A 585 -35.72 5.39 65.35
C SER A 585 -36.22 6.82 65.36
N GLY A 586 -36.67 7.33 64.21
CA GLY A 586 -37.22 8.67 64.08
C GLY A 586 -37.05 9.20 62.66
N SER A 587 -37.85 10.21 62.31
CA SER A 587 -37.91 10.73 60.94
C SER A 587 -36.83 11.77 60.64
N GLU A 588 -36.31 12.45 61.66
CA GLU A 588 -35.35 13.54 61.51
C GLU A 588 -34.02 13.20 62.17
N ARG A 589 -32.92 13.82 61.75
CA ARG A 589 -31.65 13.61 62.43
C ARG A 589 -31.72 14.21 63.85
N PRO A 590 -31.31 13.50 64.91
CA PRO A 590 -31.28 14.10 66.25
C PRO A 590 -30.24 15.22 66.34
N GLU A 591 -30.55 16.23 67.15
CA GLU A 591 -29.76 17.46 67.30
C GLU A 591 -28.53 17.24 68.18
N LYS A 592 -28.68 16.45 69.25
CA LYS A 592 -27.62 16.23 70.23
C LYS A 592 -27.81 14.92 70.99
N CYS A 593 -26.71 14.23 71.28
CA CYS A 593 -26.64 13.13 72.23
C CYS A 593 -25.70 13.52 73.39
N LYS A 594 -26.15 13.31 74.63
CA LYS A 594 -25.33 13.44 75.83
C LYS A 594 -25.33 12.11 76.56
N ILE A 595 -24.15 11.55 76.78
CA ILE A 595 -23.95 10.39 77.65
C ILE A 595 -23.36 10.90 78.96
N LYS A 596 -24.11 10.76 80.04
CA LYS A 596 -23.67 11.17 81.38
C LYS A 596 -23.42 9.94 82.23
N ILE A 597 -22.21 9.81 82.76
CA ILE A 597 -21.81 8.67 83.59
C ILE A 597 -21.75 9.13 85.05
N TYR A 598 -22.28 8.30 85.95
CA TYR A 598 -22.42 8.60 87.37
C TYR A 598 -21.96 7.42 88.23
N THR A 599 -21.46 7.73 89.42
CA THR A 599 -21.37 6.74 90.52
C THR A 599 -22.76 6.32 91.00
N VAL A 600 -22.87 5.21 91.72
CA VAL A 600 -24.13 4.78 92.37
C VAL A 600 -24.66 5.84 93.36
N ALA A 601 -23.78 6.67 93.94
CA ALA A 601 -24.13 7.77 94.82
C ALA A 601 -24.58 9.06 94.08
N GLY A 602 -24.63 9.05 92.75
CA GLY A 602 -25.10 10.18 91.94
C GLY A 602 -24.04 11.23 91.59
N ARG A 603 -22.77 11.06 92.01
CA ARG A 603 -21.67 11.93 91.54
C ARG A 603 -21.45 11.74 90.04
N LEU A 604 -21.54 12.82 89.27
CA LEU A 604 -21.21 12.86 87.84
C LEU A 604 -19.71 12.62 87.65
N ILE A 605 -19.38 11.70 86.76
CA ILE A 605 -18.03 11.27 86.43
C ILE A 605 -17.58 11.86 85.11
N LYS A 606 -18.41 11.74 84.07
CA LYS A 606 -18.08 12.20 82.71
C LYS A 606 -19.34 12.60 81.97
N THR A 607 -19.26 13.66 81.17
CA THR A 607 -20.22 13.98 80.12
C THR A 607 -19.57 13.83 78.76
N ILE A 608 -20.16 13.01 77.89
CA ILE A 608 -19.75 12.87 76.49
C ILE A 608 -20.85 13.50 75.64
N GLU A 609 -20.50 14.49 74.83
CA GLU A 609 -21.41 15.12 73.88
C GLU A 609 -21.04 14.70 72.45
N THR A 610 -22.04 14.28 71.68
CA THR A 610 -21.85 13.82 70.30
C THR A 610 -23.10 14.07 69.47
N PHE A 611 -22.99 13.93 68.15
CA PHE A 611 -24.09 14.04 67.21
C PHE A 611 -24.47 12.65 66.71
N PRO A 612 -25.59 12.09 67.15
CA PRO A 612 -26.00 10.77 66.72
C PRO A 612 -26.69 10.85 65.34
N PHE A 613 -26.95 9.68 64.78
CA PHE A 613 -27.64 9.47 63.51
C PHE A 613 -28.86 8.56 63.75
N ILE A 614 -29.85 8.57 62.86
CA ILE A 614 -30.91 7.56 62.90
C ILE A 614 -30.29 6.19 62.57
N GLY A 615 -30.73 5.15 63.26
CA GLY A 615 -30.15 3.81 63.19
C GLY A 615 -29.12 3.55 64.27
N PHE A 616 -28.11 2.73 63.96
CA PHE A 616 -27.10 2.27 64.89
C PHE A 616 -26.06 3.35 65.22
N ASN A 617 -25.79 3.54 66.51
CA ASN A 617 -24.76 4.45 67.03
C ASN A 617 -23.83 3.70 67.99
N SER A 618 -22.54 4.03 67.94
CA SER A 618 -21.51 3.49 68.85
C SER A 618 -20.57 4.62 69.26
N ILE A 619 -20.54 4.96 70.55
CA ILE A 619 -19.76 6.08 71.10
C ILE A 619 -18.69 5.53 72.04
N ASP A 620 -17.43 5.83 71.75
CA ASP A 620 -16.29 5.32 72.51
C ASP A 620 -16.08 6.12 73.80
N TRP A 621 -15.69 5.42 74.87
CA TRP A 621 -15.23 6.03 76.11
C TRP A 621 -14.03 5.27 76.69
N ASP A 622 -13.03 6.02 77.13
CA ASP A 622 -11.73 5.56 77.62
C ASP A 622 -11.69 5.30 79.13
N GLY A 623 -12.85 5.28 79.79
CA GLY A 623 -12.94 4.96 81.22
C GLY A 623 -12.32 6.01 82.15
N ARG A 624 -12.10 7.23 81.67
CA ARG A 624 -11.61 8.36 82.46
C ARG A 624 -12.73 9.31 82.85
N ASP A 625 -12.59 9.95 84.01
CA ASP A 625 -13.51 11.00 84.43
C ASP A 625 -13.28 12.33 83.66
N GLU A 626 -13.99 13.38 84.04
CA GLU A 626 -13.91 14.68 83.38
C GLU A 626 -12.51 15.33 83.47
N ASP A 627 -11.77 15.04 84.55
CA ASP A 627 -10.42 15.57 84.79
C ASP A 627 -9.32 14.71 84.13
N GLY A 628 -9.71 13.57 83.53
CA GLY A 628 -8.81 12.65 82.84
C GLY A 628 -8.23 11.56 83.75
N ASP A 629 -8.71 11.46 84.99
CA ASP A 629 -8.25 10.48 85.97
C ASP A 629 -8.93 9.12 85.81
N ASN A 630 -8.25 8.09 86.30
CA ASN A 630 -8.78 6.75 86.35
C ASN A 630 -9.90 6.64 87.39
N ILE A 631 -11.07 6.17 86.96
CA ILE A 631 -12.13 5.80 87.90
C ILE A 631 -11.84 4.44 88.57
N ALA A 632 -12.36 4.26 89.78
CA ALA A 632 -12.19 3.04 90.58
C ALA A 632 -13.02 1.86 90.05
N ASN A 633 -12.67 0.65 90.47
CA ASN A 633 -13.47 -0.54 90.20
C ASN A 633 -14.83 -0.45 90.91
N GLY A 634 -15.90 -0.80 90.21
CA GLY A 634 -17.25 -0.70 90.75
C GLY A 634 -18.35 -0.61 89.70
N VAL A 635 -19.57 -0.43 90.17
CA VAL A 635 -20.75 -0.23 89.33
C VAL A 635 -20.99 1.26 89.14
N TYR A 636 -21.23 1.65 87.89
CA TYR A 636 -21.57 2.99 87.46
C TYR A 636 -22.93 2.96 86.75
N LEU A 637 -23.60 4.11 86.72
CA LEU A 637 -24.82 4.31 85.95
C LEU A 637 -24.50 5.26 84.81
N TYR A 638 -24.94 4.94 83.59
CA TYR A 638 -24.86 5.89 82.49
C TYR A 638 -26.25 6.19 81.94
N LYS A 639 -26.44 7.46 81.60
CA LYS A 639 -27.68 8.01 81.08
C LYS A 639 -27.41 8.55 79.68
N ILE A 640 -28.04 7.96 78.67
CA ILE A 640 -28.04 8.49 77.31
C ILE A 640 -29.26 9.40 77.16
N ILE A 641 -29.04 10.65 76.78
CA ILE A 641 -30.07 11.67 76.55
C ILE A 641 -29.95 12.11 75.11
N ILE A 642 -31.02 11.96 74.33
CA ILE A 642 -31.04 12.33 72.92
C ILE A 642 -32.18 13.32 72.69
N GLU A 643 -31.84 14.42 72.02
CA GLU A 643 -32.77 15.51 71.68
C GLU A 643 -33.02 15.51 70.16
N GLN A 644 -34.30 15.53 69.76
CA GLN A 644 -34.72 15.61 68.35
C GLN A 644 -36.01 16.43 68.27
N ALA A 645 -35.98 17.56 67.54
CA ALA A 645 -37.16 18.38 67.26
C ALA A 645 -37.96 18.75 68.53
N GLY A 646 -37.25 19.12 69.61
CA GLY A 646 -37.83 19.46 70.91
C GLY A 646 -38.33 18.29 71.76
N LYS A 647 -38.24 17.04 71.28
CA LYS A 647 -38.49 15.82 72.09
C LYS A 647 -37.17 15.34 72.70
N THR A 648 -37.27 14.76 73.90
CA THR A 648 -36.11 14.18 74.60
C THR A 648 -36.40 12.73 74.96
N GLU A 649 -35.57 11.83 74.45
CA GLU A 649 -35.55 10.42 74.85
C GLU A 649 -34.40 10.17 75.79
N THR A 650 -34.63 9.31 76.78
CA THR A 650 -33.67 9.06 77.85
C THR A 650 -33.64 7.58 78.19
N GLN A 651 -32.44 7.00 78.19
CA GLN A 651 -32.21 5.61 78.60
C GLN A 651 -31.14 5.55 79.68
N LEU A 652 -31.41 4.80 80.74
CA LEU A 652 -30.53 4.60 81.89
C LEU A 652 -30.08 3.14 81.94
N GLN A 653 -28.78 2.90 82.02
CA GLN A 653 -28.20 1.56 82.08
C GLN A 653 -27.04 1.47 83.07
N LYS A 654 -26.65 0.24 83.39
CA LYS A 654 -25.55 -0.07 84.31
C LYS A 654 -24.28 -0.42 83.54
N LEU A 655 -23.17 0.10 84.03
CA LEU A 655 -21.82 -0.20 83.58
C LEU A 655 -21.04 -0.78 84.77
N VAL A 656 -20.20 -1.79 84.53
CA VAL A 656 -19.27 -2.33 85.53
C VAL A 656 -17.85 -2.03 85.08
N VAL A 657 -17.02 -1.51 85.99
CA VAL A 657 -15.60 -1.23 85.77
C VAL A 657 -14.76 -2.22 86.59
N LEU A 658 -13.88 -2.97 85.92
CA LEU A 658 -12.94 -3.94 86.47
C LEU A 658 -11.56 -3.78 85.80
N LYS A 659 -10.76 -2.83 86.28
CA LYS A 659 -9.36 -2.64 85.89
C LYS A 659 -8.51 -3.79 86.43
#